data_AF-A0A1F6PKL6-F1
#
_entry.id   AF-A0A1F6PKL6-F1
#
_cell.length_a   1.000
_cell.length_b   1.000
_cell.length_c   1.000
_cell.angle_alpha   90.00
_cell.angle_beta   90.00
_cell.angle_gamma   90.00
#
_symmetry.space_group_name_H-M   'P 1'
#
loop_
_entity.id
_entity.type
_entity.pdbx_description
1 polymer ?
#
loop_
_entity_poly.entity_id
_entity_poly.type
_entity_poly.pdbx_seq_one_letter_code
_entity_poly.pdbx_strand_id
1 'polypeptide(L)'
;MSLIAQSLLTINSENLTHIFAGLKSLYNVAEIDENRKNYIINKVQKYGYLPYPHIKALEELTEAETLLALEEKLKLNNTYKDENFNFTPENISPVSRAGYKDSSWINKEGHNVKLVNLAGLGNGNKTKEPGKFIDWLKQLVTLPGGNLEQGILATTMYIIPFHPREFGCAYLPKSSEVSENLEDSFIKENLECGAGVKNLKDGSAGLEGLNSFQLDAKNQIRLFLALTQLAGHPTMYDVLPQTGRFSKTVLAEPYVARWFDIKDLTNKLTEEAEKIALKLAQNDNNTFKEEIEKIDLNLAQTHNFIFIERAKIILQEELLGIYIPLTDDLKEIFEIFKDKLLLKKKEFSNLMLTKENQEKILTRVKEIICKILEKPVNSELTEDDITQHGEIIGELIKEGLWPAPGGAWCSSGVPAFDKMNEGGGYPMFRHFDNLDKDVTHFANLDCQTPYYFVYFDKKEYNQKVIDFYVNFLKKIRSDYNFDGFRVDHIDHIVDEVSEKDGFPISYRAPRKVLGLANNELKKEVPHFAALAEYMLWDNFFKEYHSDMAFDLLWGCDIISQYQKTVSRVVEDNEQLEEYNKTIGKNKEKMSILKIYNNQDGEFREINQYPGQLGEAGALFKWFKFKFIPGGELSSRPVMFVDGDESFTKTGIESVIGAEESMKRNDNYEFFEKFDAINRFALNNDVLLNGKAKIVGNNKDTGFISWLVTSENSKENIFVVANEKPPTEVTRNSAGEVVDVENQAIYNIETLVPRDFSVVSEYVFDREELDFSEKTEVNNLSDNKLYFEKLEPSAFHIYKVLTKI
;
A
#
# COMPACT_ATOMS: atom_id res chain seq x y z
N MET A 1 -9.49 29.07 27.48
CA MET A 1 -9.30 29.57 26.11
C MET A 1 -10.28 28.82 25.23
N SER A 2 -11.07 29.54 24.42
CA SER A 2 -12.13 28.93 23.61
C SER A 2 -11.47 28.09 22.50
N LEU A 3 -11.63 26.76 22.53
CA LEU A 3 -11.37 25.92 21.37
C LEU A 3 -12.33 26.35 20.27
N ILE A 4 -11.85 27.15 19.32
CA ILE A 4 -12.48 27.26 18.02
C ILE A 4 -12.30 25.87 17.41
N ALA A 5 -13.38 25.09 17.32
CA ALA A 5 -13.37 23.88 16.50
C ALA A 5 -12.93 24.30 15.10
N GLN A 6 -11.73 23.89 14.67
CA GLN A 6 -11.21 24.23 13.36
C GLN A 6 -12.18 23.67 12.31
N SER A 7 -12.88 24.56 11.62
CA SER A 7 -13.84 24.15 10.60
C SER A 7 -13.07 23.63 9.38
N LEU A 8 -13.42 22.43 8.94
CA LEU A 8 -12.93 21.87 7.67
C LEU A 8 -13.20 22.85 6.51
N LEU A 9 -12.18 23.09 5.68
CA LEU A 9 -12.33 23.81 4.40
C LEU A 9 -13.50 23.24 3.59
N THR A 10 -14.46 24.09 3.22
CA THR A 10 -15.52 23.70 2.29
C THR A 10 -14.97 23.77 0.86
N ILE A 11 -14.87 22.62 0.19
CA ILE A 11 -14.41 22.53 -1.20
C ILE A 11 -15.56 22.90 -2.13
N ASN A 12 -15.53 24.13 -2.65
CA ASN A 12 -16.49 24.64 -3.64
C ASN A 12 -15.78 25.60 -4.60
N SER A 13 -16.44 25.94 -5.71
CA SER A 13 -15.82 26.76 -6.76
C SER A 13 -15.38 28.15 -6.28
N GLU A 14 -16.15 28.80 -5.40
CA GLU A 14 -15.84 30.14 -4.88
C GLU A 14 -14.57 30.12 -4.02
N ASN A 15 -14.52 29.23 -3.02
CA ASN A 15 -13.38 29.09 -2.12
C ASN A 15 -12.11 28.69 -2.87
N LEU A 16 -12.19 27.72 -3.78
CA LEU A 16 -11.03 27.30 -4.56
C LEU A 16 -10.54 28.42 -5.48
N THR A 17 -11.44 29.20 -6.07
CA THR A 17 -11.06 30.36 -6.90
C THR A 17 -10.27 31.37 -6.08
N HIS A 18 -10.77 31.73 -4.90
CA HIS A 18 -10.10 32.67 -4.02
C HIS A 18 -8.72 32.15 -3.58
N ILE A 19 -8.65 30.91 -3.11
CA ILE A 19 -7.39 30.27 -2.68
C ILE A 19 -6.37 30.25 -3.83
N PHE A 20 -6.79 29.81 -5.02
CA PHE A 20 -5.89 29.68 -6.16
C PHE A 20 -5.41 31.04 -6.68
N ALA A 21 -6.27 32.06 -6.71
CA ALA A 21 -5.87 33.43 -7.01
C ALA A 21 -4.86 33.97 -5.98
N GLY A 22 -5.10 33.68 -4.69
CA GLY A 22 -4.17 34.01 -3.60
C GLY A 22 -2.81 33.35 -3.77
N LEU A 23 -2.76 32.05 -4.12
CA LEU A 23 -1.51 31.33 -4.40
C LEU A 23 -0.78 31.96 -5.59
N LYS A 24 -1.48 32.28 -6.68
CA LYS A 24 -0.89 32.96 -7.85
C LYS A 24 -0.28 34.31 -7.51
N SER A 25 -0.94 35.06 -6.62
CA SER A 25 -0.42 36.35 -6.13
C SER A 25 0.78 36.16 -5.19
N LEU A 26 0.71 35.19 -4.27
CA LEU A 26 1.76 34.92 -3.28
C LEU A 26 3.10 34.55 -3.95
N TYR A 27 3.03 33.78 -5.05
CA TYR A 27 4.20 33.33 -5.79
C TYR A 27 4.46 34.13 -7.07
N ASN A 28 3.87 35.32 -7.23
CA ASN A 28 4.16 36.24 -8.35
C ASN A 28 4.05 35.63 -9.76
N VAL A 29 2.99 34.86 -10.04
CA VAL A 29 2.79 34.21 -11.36
C VAL A 29 2.76 35.21 -12.52
N ALA A 30 2.41 36.48 -12.26
CA ALA A 30 2.41 37.54 -13.27
C ALA A 30 3.82 37.96 -13.74
N GLU A 31 4.89 37.60 -13.02
CA GLU A 31 6.27 37.99 -13.32
C GLU A 31 7.06 36.93 -14.11
N ILE A 32 6.43 35.82 -14.50
CA ILE A 32 7.07 34.77 -15.31
C ILE A 32 7.44 35.33 -16.69
N ASP A 33 8.67 35.06 -17.15
CA ASP A 33 9.11 35.41 -18.50
C ASP A 33 8.19 34.83 -19.59
N GLU A 34 7.86 35.64 -20.60
CA GLU A 34 6.89 35.25 -21.63
C GLU A 34 7.36 34.08 -22.49
N ASN A 35 8.66 33.92 -22.76
CA ASN A 35 9.14 32.74 -23.49
C ASN A 35 8.93 31.47 -22.65
N ARG A 36 9.20 31.57 -21.36
CA ARG A 36 9.07 30.46 -20.43
C ARG A 36 7.61 30.06 -20.22
N LYS A 37 6.73 31.05 -20.08
CA LYS A 37 5.28 30.85 -20.03
C LYS A 37 4.76 30.12 -21.27
N ASN A 38 5.15 30.58 -22.46
CA ASN A 38 4.76 29.95 -23.72
C ASN A 38 5.31 28.52 -23.83
N TYR A 39 6.55 28.28 -23.40
CA TYR A 39 7.12 26.93 -23.38
C TYR A 39 6.29 25.96 -22.53
N ILE A 40 5.97 26.35 -21.29
CA ILE A 40 5.21 25.51 -20.35
C ILE A 40 3.80 25.26 -20.87
N ILE A 41 3.08 26.31 -21.28
CA ILE A 41 1.72 26.20 -21.81
C ILE A 41 1.69 25.27 -23.02
N ASN A 42 2.58 25.46 -24.00
CA ASN A 42 2.62 24.63 -25.20
C ASN A 42 2.89 23.15 -24.89
N LYS A 43 3.77 22.85 -23.92
CA LYS A 43 4.03 21.48 -23.48
C LYS A 43 2.81 20.87 -22.81
N VAL A 44 2.18 21.57 -21.86
CA VAL A 44 0.98 21.09 -21.16
C VAL A 44 -0.18 20.90 -22.13
N GLN A 45 -0.41 21.81 -23.08
CA GLN A 45 -1.44 21.67 -24.11
C GLN A 45 -1.18 20.51 -25.06
N LYS A 46 0.08 20.27 -25.45
CA LYS A 46 0.44 19.17 -26.35
C LYS A 46 0.23 17.80 -25.70
N TYR A 47 0.60 17.64 -24.44
CA TYR A 47 0.65 16.31 -23.79
C TYR A 47 -0.41 16.09 -22.71
N GLY A 48 -1.11 17.13 -22.25
CA GLY A 48 -2.03 17.09 -21.09
C GLY A 48 -1.34 17.22 -19.73
N TYR A 49 -0.01 17.31 -19.71
CA TYR A 49 0.85 17.44 -18.53
C TYR A 49 2.22 17.98 -18.97
N LEU A 50 3.07 18.31 -18.00
CA LEU A 50 4.46 18.64 -18.29
C LEU A 50 5.30 17.35 -18.28
N PRO A 51 5.86 16.88 -19.41
CA PRO A 51 6.58 15.60 -19.49
C PRO A 51 7.97 15.71 -18.88
N TYR A 52 8.02 15.89 -17.56
CA TYR A 52 9.20 15.98 -16.72
C TYR A 52 9.13 14.83 -15.71
N PRO A 53 10.25 14.14 -15.39
CA PRO A 53 10.29 13.35 -14.18
C PRO A 53 10.18 14.29 -12.97
N HIS A 54 9.67 13.81 -11.84
CA HIS A 54 9.44 14.66 -10.67
C HIS A 54 10.70 15.40 -10.20
N ILE A 55 11.86 14.75 -10.23
CA ILE A 55 13.14 15.39 -9.86
C ILE A 55 13.47 16.60 -10.73
N LYS A 56 13.22 16.55 -12.04
CA LYS A 56 13.42 17.68 -12.94
C LYS A 56 12.46 18.83 -12.60
N ALA A 57 11.22 18.53 -12.23
CA ALA A 57 10.28 19.55 -11.78
C ALA A 57 10.74 20.23 -10.48
N LEU A 58 11.30 19.47 -9.54
CA LEU A 58 11.87 20.01 -8.30
C LEU A 58 13.08 20.92 -8.54
N GLU A 59 13.88 20.65 -9.57
CA GLU A 59 15.09 21.40 -9.89
C GLU A 59 14.87 22.61 -10.80
N GLU A 60 13.98 22.49 -11.78
CA GLU A 60 13.82 23.47 -12.86
C GLU A 60 12.61 24.39 -12.66
N LEU A 61 11.52 23.91 -12.05
CA LEU A 61 10.30 24.72 -11.90
C LEU A 61 10.36 25.56 -10.63
N THR A 62 10.15 26.85 -10.83
CA THR A 62 9.75 27.77 -9.77
C THR A 62 8.31 27.47 -9.30
N GLU A 63 7.95 28.00 -8.14
CA GLU A 63 6.61 27.91 -7.57
C GLU A 63 5.58 28.57 -8.51
N ALA A 64 5.95 29.71 -9.11
CA ALA A 64 5.15 30.45 -10.07
C ALA A 64 4.82 29.62 -11.33
N GLU A 65 5.85 29.01 -11.93
CA GLU A 65 5.73 28.15 -13.11
C GLU A 65 4.91 26.90 -12.83
N THR A 66 5.00 26.36 -11.61
CA THR A 66 4.19 25.21 -11.17
C THR A 66 2.71 25.57 -11.19
N LEU A 67 2.34 26.75 -10.64
CA LEU A 67 0.95 27.21 -10.64
C LEU A 67 0.43 27.53 -12.05
N LEU A 68 1.28 28.08 -12.93
CA LEU A 68 0.95 28.30 -14.33
C LEU A 68 0.64 26.97 -15.05
N ALA A 69 1.50 25.96 -14.88
CA ALA A 69 1.29 24.64 -15.47
C ALA A 69 0.01 23.96 -14.94
N LEU A 70 -0.27 24.11 -13.64
CA LEU A 70 -1.48 23.59 -13.02
C LEU A 70 -2.74 24.27 -13.57
N GLU A 71 -2.73 25.60 -13.70
CA GLU A 71 -3.84 26.34 -14.29
C GLU A 71 -4.19 25.81 -15.69
N GLU A 72 -3.18 25.59 -16.53
CA GLU A 72 -3.39 25.07 -17.88
C GLU A 72 -3.97 23.65 -17.85
N LYS A 73 -3.48 22.80 -16.95
CA LYS A 73 -4.01 21.45 -16.75
C LYS A 73 -5.47 21.44 -16.28
N LEU A 74 -5.85 22.37 -15.41
CA LEU A 74 -7.24 22.56 -14.98
C LEU A 74 -8.15 23.04 -16.12
N LYS A 75 -7.65 23.92 -17.00
CA LYS A 75 -8.38 24.34 -18.21
C LYS A 75 -8.62 23.17 -19.16
N LEU A 76 -7.62 22.33 -19.42
CA LEU A 76 -7.75 21.14 -20.27
C LEU A 76 -8.81 20.15 -19.72
N ASN A 77 -9.03 20.14 -18.40
CA ASN A 77 -10.06 19.33 -17.74
C ASN A 77 -11.42 20.04 -17.62
N ASN A 78 -11.57 21.24 -18.18
CA ASN A 78 -12.79 22.07 -18.12
C ASN A 78 -13.24 22.41 -16.69
N THR A 79 -12.34 22.44 -15.72
CA THR A 79 -12.65 22.76 -14.31
C THR A 79 -12.25 24.17 -13.91
N TYR A 80 -11.49 24.88 -14.76
CA TYR A 80 -11.09 26.27 -14.56
C TYR A 80 -11.27 27.07 -15.85
N LYS A 81 -12.04 28.17 -15.80
CA LYS A 81 -12.37 29.02 -16.94
C LYS A 81 -12.64 30.45 -16.48
N ASP A 82 -12.22 31.44 -17.28
CA ASP A 82 -12.46 32.86 -17.00
C ASP A 82 -11.98 33.25 -15.59
N GLU A 83 -10.80 32.75 -15.21
CA GLU A 83 -10.16 32.91 -13.90
C GLU A 83 -10.91 32.31 -12.69
N ASN A 84 -11.94 31.49 -12.93
CA ASN A 84 -12.76 30.87 -11.90
C ASN A 84 -12.79 29.35 -12.04
N PHE A 85 -12.90 28.64 -10.91
CA PHE A 85 -13.30 27.25 -10.96
C PHE A 85 -14.76 27.09 -11.37
N ASN A 86 -15.06 26.04 -12.14
CA ASN A 86 -16.40 25.74 -12.60
C ASN A 86 -16.69 24.24 -12.43
N PHE A 87 -17.31 23.87 -11.31
CA PHE A 87 -17.73 22.50 -11.02
C PHE A 87 -18.85 22.49 -9.98
N THR A 88 -19.59 21.38 -9.89
CA THR A 88 -20.48 21.13 -8.74
C THR A 88 -19.80 20.16 -7.76
N PRO A 89 -20.16 20.15 -6.46
CA PRO A 89 -19.53 19.26 -5.48
C PRO A 89 -19.49 17.78 -5.91
N GLU A 90 -20.52 17.29 -6.59
CA GLU A 90 -20.65 15.92 -7.10
C GLU A 90 -19.69 15.63 -8.28
N ASN A 91 -19.13 16.68 -8.87
CA ASN A 91 -18.24 16.68 -10.03
C ASN A 91 -16.80 17.05 -9.67
N ILE A 92 -16.42 17.01 -8.38
CA ILE A 92 -15.01 17.13 -7.99
C ILE A 92 -14.21 15.92 -8.48
N SER A 93 -14.76 14.71 -8.35
CA SER A 93 -14.15 13.48 -8.84
C SER A 93 -14.15 13.44 -10.38
N PRO A 94 -13.01 13.14 -11.04
CA PRO A 94 -12.96 12.94 -12.48
C PRO A 94 -13.73 11.70 -12.92
N VAL A 95 -13.86 10.69 -12.06
CA VAL A 95 -14.63 9.47 -12.31
C VAL A 95 -16.11 9.81 -12.47
N SER A 96 -16.64 10.61 -11.55
CA SER A 96 -18.01 11.13 -11.60
C SER A 96 -18.24 12.01 -12.84
N ARG A 97 -17.32 12.93 -13.14
CA ARG A 97 -17.39 13.81 -14.33
C ARG A 97 -17.38 13.04 -15.64
N ALA A 98 -16.65 11.94 -15.71
CA ALA A 98 -16.61 11.06 -16.87
C ALA A 98 -17.86 10.16 -16.99
N GLY A 99 -18.76 10.19 -16.01
CA GLY A 99 -20.06 9.51 -16.06
C GLY A 99 -20.06 8.06 -15.57
N TYR A 100 -18.95 7.57 -15.01
CA TYR A 100 -18.86 6.20 -14.48
C TYR A 100 -19.85 5.99 -13.32
N LYS A 101 -20.47 4.80 -13.31
CA LYS A 101 -21.49 4.40 -12.32
C LYS A 101 -21.06 3.22 -11.46
N ASP A 102 -19.87 2.70 -11.72
CA ASP A 102 -19.24 1.56 -11.07
C ASP A 102 -17.71 1.72 -11.12
N SER A 103 -16.99 0.78 -10.53
CA SER A 103 -15.52 0.75 -10.46
C SER A 103 -14.84 0.43 -11.81
N SER A 104 -15.59 0.21 -12.90
CA SER A 104 -15.03 -0.26 -14.19
C SER A 104 -14.03 0.69 -14.84
N TRP A 105 -13.99 1.95 -14.40
CA TRP A 105 -13.04 2.97 -14.84
C TRP A 105 -11.58 2.59 -14.61
N ILE A 106 -11.28 1.82 -13.55
CA ILE A 106 -9.89 1.44 -13.21
C ILE A 106 -9.43 0.18 -13.96
N ASN A 107 -10.36 -0.62 -14.46
CA ASN A 107 -10.11 -1.93 -15.07
C ASN A 107 -9.88 -1.80 -16.58
N LYS A 108 -8.87 -1.02 -16.97
CA LYS A 108 -8.52 -0.72 -18.36
C LYS A 108 -7.03 -0.94 -18.63
N GLU A 109 -6.70 -1.53 -19.78
CA GLU A 109 -5.35 -1.41 -20.31
C GLU A 109 -5.03 0.07 -20.58
N GLY A 110 -3.76 0.44 -20.46
CA GLY A 110 -3.32 1.83 -20.58
C GLY A 110 -3.53 2.68 -19.33
N HIS A 111 -4.50 2.34 -18.46
CA HIS A 111 -4.68 3.04 -17.18
C HIS A 111 -3.48 2.83 -16.25
N ASN A 112 -3.10 3.89 -15.55
CA ASN A 112 -1.95 3.90 -14.65
C ASN A 112 -2.37 4.21 -13.21
N VAL A 113 -1.63 3.64 -12.27
CA VAL A 113 -1.67 3.99 -10.85
C VAL A 113 -0.25 4.37 -10.41
N LYS A 114 -0.06 5.59 -9.89
CA LYS A 114 1.21 6.02 -9.32
C LYS A 114 1.12 6.06 -7.80
N LEU A 115 1.94 5.26 -7.11
CA LEU A 115 2.11 5.31 -5.65
C LEU A 115 2.96 6.52 -5.27
N VAL A 116 2.44 7.33 -4.35
CA VAL A 116 3.06 8.59 -3.93
C VAL A 116 3.04 8.72 -2.40
N ASN A 117 4.19 9.10 -1.83
CA ASN A 117 4.31 9.60 -0.45
C ASN A 117 4.45 11.13 -0.46
N LEU A 118 3.57 11.85 0.23
CA LEU A 118 3.63 13.32 0.28
C LEU A 118 4.91 13.86 0.93
N ALA A 119 5.42 13.23 1.99
CA ALA A 119 6.71 13.58 2.59
C ALA A 119 7.86 13.35 1.60
N GLY A 120 7.76 12.28 0.81
CA GLY A 120 8.74 11.92 -0.21
C GLY A 120 8.89 12.94 -1.33
N LEU A 121 7.84 13.72 -1.63
CA LEU A 121 7.79 14.60 -2.81
C LEU A 121 8.74 15.79 -2.78
N GLY A 122 9.40 16.11 -1.66
CA GLY A 122 10.43 17.15 -1.67
C GLY A 122 11.74 16.67 -2.32
N ASN A 123 12.72 17.58 -2.39
CA ASN A 123 14.01 17.30 -3.04
C ASN A 123 15.02 16.66 -2.07
N GLY A 124 14.98 15.33 -2.00
CA GLY A 124 15.90 14.51 -1.18
C GLY A 124 17.37 14.63 -1.56
N ASN A 125 17.68 15.07 -2.78
CA ASN A 125 19.05 15.30 -3.23
C ASN A 125 19.68 16.53 -2.56
N LYS A 126 18.84 17.45 -2.04
CA LYS A 126 19.27 18.68 -1.37
C LYS A 126 19.01 18.66 0.14
N THR A 127 17.88 18.11 0.58
CA THR A 127 17.45 18.15 1.99
C THR A 127 16.64 16.91 2.36
N LYS A 128 16.62 16.56 3.65
CA LYS A 128 15.74 15.52 4.21
C LYS A 128 14.36 16.05 4.59
N GLU A 129 14.18 17.38 4.67
CA GLU A 129 12.89 17.99 5.01
C GLU A 129 11.76 17.41 4.15
N PRO A 130 10.61 17.04 4.73
CA PRO A 130 9.49 16.50 3.98
C PRO A 130 8.97 17.49 2.94
N GLY A 131 8.49 16.94 1.82
CA GLY A 131 7.86 17.72 0.75
C GLY A 131 6.67 18.54 1.24
N LYS A 132 6.58 19.76 0.73
CA LYS A 132 5.53 20.74 1.09
C LYS A 132 4.55 20.93 -0.05
N PHE A 133 3.53 21.77 0.18
CA PHE A 133 2.38 21.89 -0.71
C PHE A 133 2.75 22.16 -2.18
N ILE A 134 3.71 23.06 -2.46
CA ILE A 134 4.15 23.31 -3.85
C ILE A 134 4.89 22.10 -4.45
N ASP A 135 5.66 21.34 -3.66
CA ASP A 135 6.28 20.10 -4.14
C ASP A 135 5.22 19.08 -4.55
N TRP A 136 4.10 19.04 -3.83
CA TRP A 136 2.96 18.20 -4.21
C TRP A 136 2.33 18.66 -5.53
N LEU A 137 2.19 19.97 -5.74
CA LEU A 137 1.71 20.52 -7.01
C LEU A 137 2.69 20.24 -8.17
N LYS A 138 4.00 20.21 -7.92
CA LYS A 138 5.00 19.79 -8.92
C LYS A 138 4.76 18.35 -9.39
N GLN A 139 4.43 17.44 -8.46
CA GLN A 139 4.04 16.08 -8.83
C GLN A 139 2.74 16.06 -9.64
N LEU A 140 1.76 16.91 -9.28
CA LEU A 140 0.49 16.97 -10.00
C LEU A 140 0.67 17.45 -11.45
N VAL A 141 1.50 18.46 -11.72
CA VAL A 141 1.68 18.99 -13.08
C VAL A 141 2.46 18.05 -14.00
N THR A 142 3.31 17.18 -13.43
CA THR A 142 4.04 16.15 -14.18
C THR A 142 3.28 14.84 -14.34
N LEU A 143 2.23 14.61 -13.56
CA LEU A 143 1.50 13.34 -13.59
C LEU A 143 0.81 13.13 -14.96
N PRO A 144 1.04 12.00 -15.66
CA PRO A 144 0.52 11.80 -17.00
C PRO A 144 -1.00 11.81 -17.09
N GLY A 145 -1.51 12.50 -18.11
CA GLY A 145 -2.93 12.54 -18.48
C GLY A 145 -3.45 11.19 -18.98
N GLY A 146 -4.77 11.11 -19.15
CA GLY A 146 -5.46 9.96 -19.73
C GLY A 146 -5.85 10.19 -21.19
N ASN A 147 -6.66 9.28 -21.73
CA ASN A 147 -7.30 9.45 -23.03
C ASN A 147 -8.81 9.17 -22.89
N LEU A 148 -9.57 10.25 -22.64
CA LEU A 148 -11.01 10.17 -22.41
C LEU A 148 -11.79 9.68 -23.64
N GLU A 149 -11.28 9.90 -24.86
CA GLU A 149 -11.90 9.38 -26.09
C GLU A 149 -11.87 7.85 -26.12
N GLN A 150 -10.86 7.25 -25.49
CA GLN A 150 -10.71 5.80 -25.30
C GLN A 150 -11.29 5.31 -23.96
N GLY A 151 -11.94 6.19 -23.19
CA GLY A 151 -12.47 5.88 -21.87
C GLY A 151 -11.41 5.70 -20.78
N ILE A 152 -10.16 6.11 -21.01
CA ILE A 152 -9.06 5.96 -20.04
C ILE A 152 -8.90 7.28 -19.27
N LEU A 153 -9.11 7.22 -17.96
CA LEU A 153 -8.90 8.37 -17.07
C LEU A 153 -7.41 8.69 -16.92
N ALA A 154 -7.10 9.87 -16.38
CA ALA A 154 -5.71 10.20 -16.07
C ALA A 154 -5.16 9.27 -14.99
N THR A 155 -3.82 9.21 -14.90
CA THR A 155 -3.12 8.37 -13.93
C THR A 155 -3.70 8.55 -12.53
N THR A 156 -4.12 7.47 -11.89
CA THR A 156 -4.63 7.52 -10.52
C THR A 156 -3.49 7.82 -9.56
N MET A 157 -3.67 8.84 -8.72
CA MET A 157 -2.75 9.13 -7.64
C MET A 157 -3.12 8.29 -6.43
N TYR A 158 -2.31 7.27 -6.16
CA TYR A 158 -2.46 6.42 -5.00
C TYR A 158 -1.53 6.91 -3.89
N ILE A 159 -2.13 7.44 -2.83
CA ILE A 159 -1.44 8.12 -1.75
C ILE A 159 -1.32 7.17 -0.58
N ILE A 160 -0.09 6.88 -0.19
CA ILE A 160 0.18 6.14 1.04
C ILE A 160 -0.03 7.04 2.26
N PRO A 161 -0.25 6.47 3.46
CA PRO A 161 -0.81 7.26 4.56
C PRO A 161 0.08 8.41 5.01
N PHE A 162 -0.55 9.56 5.21
CA PHE A 162 0.07 10.84 5.60
C PHE A 162 -0.13 11.18 7.08
N HIS A 163 -0.42 10.17 7.89
CA HIS A 163 -0.63 10.30 9.31
C HIS A 163 0.67 10.07 10.08
N PRO A 164 0.82 10.62 11.30
CA PRO A 164 2.05 10.45 12.05
C PRO A 164 2.31 8.97 12.38
N ARG A 165 3.59 8.58 12.37
CA ARG A 165 4.07 7.21 12.60
C ARG A 165 4.91 7.09 13.85
N GLU A 166 4.95 5.90 14.43
CA GLU A 166 5.86 5.58 15.54
C GLU A 166 7.05 4.74 15.06
N PHE A 167 8.21 4.95 15.69
CA PHE A 167 9.45 4.19 15.48
C PHE A 167 9.98 4.17 14.04
N GLY A 168 9.58 5.14 13.22
CA GLY A 168 9.95 5.17 11.81
C GLY A 168 9.36 4.00 11.02
N CYS A 169 8.27 3.37 11.49
CA CYS A 169 7.66 2.22 10.83
C CYS A 169 6.45 2.64 9.99
N ALA A 170 6.51 2.31 8.70
CA ALA A 170 5.48 2.55 7.71
C ALA A 170 4.10 1.96 8.04
N TYR A 171 4.01 1.06 9.02
CA TYR A 171 2.78 0.37 9.38
C TYR A 171 2.27 0.73 10.79
N LEU A 172 2.91 1.68 11.51
CA LEU A 172 2.50 2.03 12.87
C LEU A 172 1.87 3.43 12.96
N PRO A 173 0.56 3.58 12.64
CA PRO A 173 -0.15 4.83 12.91
C PRO A 173 -0.12 5.16 14.39
N LYS A 174 0.32 6.38 14.70
CA LYS A 174 0.09 6.99 16.02
C LYS A 174 -1.37 7.46 16.16
N SER A 175 -1.97 7.90 15.07
CA SER A 175 -3.32 8.47 14.98
C SER A 175 -3.82 8.46 13.55
N SER A 176 -5.09 8.82 13.34
CA SER A 176 -5.70 9.04 12.02
C SER A 176 -5.60 10.49 11.53
N GLU A 177 -4.98 11.37 12.33
CA GLU A 177 -4.70 12.79 11.99
C GLU A 177 -3.65 12.92 10.89
N VAL A 178 -3.53 14.12 10.29
CA VAL A 178 -2.44 14.42 9.35
C VAL A 178 -1.18 14.72 10.14
N SER A 179 -0.03 14.21 9.67
CA SER A 179 1.27 14.51 10.28
C SER A 179 1.57 16.01 10.21
N GLU A 180 1.93 16.61 11.35
CA GLU A 180 2.31 18.02 11.43
C GLU A 180 3.57 18.32 10.60
N ASN A 181 4.42 17.30 10.37
CA ASN A 181 5.61 17.42 9.53
C ASN A 181 5.28 17.78 8.08
N LEU A 182 4.08 17.51 7.60
CA LEU A 182 3.62 17.83 6.25
C LEU A 182 3.13 19.28 6.11
N GLU A 183 2.96 20.03 7.20
CA GLU A 183 2.43 21.39 7.14
C GLU A 183 3.39 22.33 6.40
N ASP A 184 2.87 23.06 5.42
CA ASP A 184 3.52 24.23 4.84
C ASP A 184 3.14 25.48 5.65
N SER A 185 4.01 25.84 6.61
CA SER A 185 3.76 27.01 7.46
C SER A 185 3.76 28.33 6.68
N PHE A 186 4.52 28.41 5.57
CA PHE A 186 4.55 29.62 4.75
C PHE A 186 3.18 29.91 4.13
N ILE A 187 2.53 28.88 3.55
CA ILE A 187 1.17 29.04 3.02
C ILE A 187 0.16 29.32 4.13
N LYS A 188 0.25 28.61 5.26
CA LYS A 188 -0.64 28.82 6.41
C LYS A 188 -0.60 30.25 6.95
N GLU A 189 0.58 30.86 7.00
CA GLU A 189 0.81 32.20 7.55
C GLU A 189 0.54 33.32 6.53
N ASN A 190 0.79 33.09 5.24
CA ASN A 190 0.78 34.15 4.22
C ASN A 190 -0.43 34.09 3.27
N LEU A 191 -1.20 33.00 3.24
CA LEU A 191 -2.40 32.91 2.43
C LEU A 191 -3.63 33.33 3.25
N GLU A 192 -4.08 34.57 3.07
CA GLU A 192 -5.33 35.05 3.67
C GLU A 192 -6.53 34.26 3.11
N CYS A 193 -7.10 33.37 3.91
CA CYS A 193 -8.25 32.55 3.53
C CYS A 193 -9.54 33.12 4.14
N GLY A 194 -10.24 33.95 3.36
CA GLY A 194 -11.54 34.50 3.73
C GLY A 194 -11.82 35.84 3.07
N ALA A 195 -12.89 35.94 2.30
CA ALA A 195 -13.37 37.21 1.78
C ALA A 195 -13.69 38.16 2.96
N GLY A 196 -12.88 39.20 3.15
CA GLY A 196 -13.26 40.35 3.99
C GLY A 196 -12.33 40.78 5.13
N VAL A 197 -11.09 40.33 5.25
CA VAL A 197 -10.16 40.95 6.23
C VAL A 197 -9.35 42.04 5.53
N LYS A 198 -9.90 43.25 5.50
CA LYS A 198 -9.07 44.44 5.30
C LYS A 198 -7.99 44.44 6.39
N ASN A 199 -6.76 44.74 5.98
CA ASN A 199 -5.75 45.35 6.83
C ASN A 199 -6.38 46.47 7.70
N LEU A 200 -6.78 46.15 8.94
CA LEU A 200 -7.17 47.15 9.93
C LEU A 200 -5.90 47.56 10.69
N LYS A 201 -5.17 48.52 10.12
CA LYS A 201 -4.34 49.43 10.92
C LYS A 201 -5.18 50.51 11.62
N ASP A 202 -6.49 50.52 11.38
CA ASP A 202 -7.48 51.39 12.01
C ASP A 202 -8.61 50.53 12.58
N GLY A 203 -8.76 50.52 13.91
CA GLY A 203 -9.70 49.66 14.63
C GLY A 203 -11.19 49.96 14.42
N SER A 204 -11.71 49.78 13.20
CA SER A 204 -13.14 49.77 12.92
C SER A 204 -13.61 48.36 12.53
N ALA A 205 -14.43 47.78 13.40
CA ALA A 205 -15.12 46.52 13.18
C ALA A 205 -16.01 46.58 11.92
N GLY A 206 -15.89 45.58 11.05
CA GLY A 206 -16.72 45.45 9.86
C GLY A 206 -16.76 44.03 9.30
N LEU A 207 -17.98 43.47 9.29
CA LEU A 207 -18.47 42.22 8.67
C LEU A 207 -18.15 40.90 9.39
N GLU A 208 -18.92 40.65 10.44
CA GLU A 208 -19.19 39.30 10.97
C GLU A 208 -20.04 38.52 9.95
N GLY A 209 -19.58 37.35 9.47
CA GLY A 209 -20.43 36.44 8.70
C GLY A 209 -19.79 35.39 7.78
N LEU A 210 -18.47 35.26 7.69
CA LEU A 210 -17.81 34.22 6.87
C LEU A 210 -16.70 33.53 7.65
N ASN A 211 -16.74 32.19 7.71
CA ASN A 211 -15.79 31.38 8.47
C ASN A 211 -14.37 31.52 7.90
N SER A 212 -13.49 32.23 8.61
CA SER A 212 -12.05 32.16 8.35
C SER A 212 -11.57 30.74 8.64
N PHE A 213 -11.14 30.00 7.62
CA PHE A 213 -10.48 28.71 7.79
C PHE A 213 -8.97 28.90 7.67
N GLN A 214 -8.20 28.21 8.52
CA GLN A 214 -6.76 28.14 8.36
C GLN A 214 -6.41 26.98 7.43
N LEU A 215 -5.45 27.17 6.53
CA LEU A 215 -4.84 26.08 5.76
C LEU A 215 -3.80 25.37 6.63
N ASP A 216 -4.28 24.70 7.68
CA ASP A 216 -3.50 23.71 8.42
C ASP A 216 -3.16 22.49 7.55
N ALA A 217 -2.31 21.59 8.05
CA ALA A 217 -1.90 20.39 7.32
C ALA A 217 -3.09 19.59 6.72
N LYS A 218 -4.19 19.44 7.48
CA LYS A 218 -5.38 18.71 7.01
C LYS A 218 -6.06 19.43 5.85
N ASN A 219 -6.27 20.72 5.95
CA ASN A 219 -6.89 21.51 4.89
C ASN A 219 -5.96 21.67 3.67
N GLN A 220 -4.64 21.68 3.85
CA GLN A 220 -3.68 21.63 2.74
C GLN A 220 -3.78 20.31 1.97
N ILE A 221 -3.85 19.16 2.64
CA ILE A 221 -4.05 17.86 1.96
C ILE A 221 -5.40 17.84 1.23
N ARG A 222 -6.48 18.29 1.89
CA ARG A 222 -7.82 18.33 1.26
C ARG A 222 -7.84 19.22 0.02
N LEU A 223 -7.16 20.37 0.07
CA LEU A 223 -6.99 21.25 -1.08
C LEU A 223 -6.18 20.58 -2.19
N PHE A 224 -5.07 19.93 -1.86
CA PHE A 224 -4.23 19.20 -2.82
C PHE A 224 -5.00 18.08 -3.53
N LEU A 225 -5.77 17.27 -2.80
CA LEU A 225 -6.60 16.20 -3.37
C LEU A 225 -7.70 16.75 -4.27
N ALA A 226 -8.37 17.82 -3.85
CA ALA A 226 -9.36 18.48 -4.68
C ALA A 226 -8.76 19.01 -5.99
N LEU A 227 -7.60 19.67 -5.94
CA LEU A 227 -6.88 20.12 -7.15
C LEU A 227 -6.45 18.94 -8.03
N THR A 228 -6.00 17.85 -7.43
CA THR A 228 -5.63 16.61 -8.14
C THR A 228 -6.81 16.04 -8.92
N GLN A 229 -7.96 15.91 -8.28
CA GLN A 229 -9.18 15.42 -8.90
C GLN A 229 -9.73 16.38 -9.97
N LEU A 230 -9.70 17.69 -9.73
CA LEU A 230 -10.11 18.71 -10.72
C LEU A 230 -9.16 18.78 -11.93
N ALA A 231 -7.89 18.40 -11.75
CA ALA A 231 -6.90 18.24 -12.82
C ALA A 231 -7.00 16.88 -13.55
N GLY A 232 -8.05 16.09 -13.27
CA GLY A 232 -8.39 14.89 -14.04
C GLY A 232 -7.96 13.55 -13.41
N HIS A 233 -7.28 13.57 -12.26
CA HIS A 233 -6.68 12.38 -11.66
C HIS A 233 -7.55 11.78 -10.55
N PRO A 234 -8.01 10.52 -10.69
CA PRO A 234 -8.63 9.82 -9.57
C PRO A 234 -7.65 9.68 -8.41
N THR A 235 -8.17 9.60 -7.18
CA THR A 235 -7.35 9.47 -5.97
C THR A 235 -7.71 8.22 -5.18
N MET A 236 -6.68 7.50 -4.74
CA MET A 236 -6.83 6.32 -3.87
C MET A 236 -5.99 6.45 -2.61
N TYR A 237 -6.40 5.78 -1.55
CA TYR A 237 -5.75 5.84 -0.24
C TYR A 237 -5.62 4.47 0.42
N ASP A 238 -4.58 4.32 1.24
CA ASP A 238 -4.33 3.13 2.03
C ASP A 238 -5.16 3.07 3.31
N VAL A 239 -5.80 1.93 3.53
CA VAL A 239 -6.50 1.63 4.79
C VAL A 239 -6.08 0.26 5.31
N LEU A 240 -6.02 0.16 6.63
CA LEU A 240 -5.58 -1.03 7.35
C LEU A 240 -6.71 -1.57 8.24
N PRO A 241 -6.94 -2.89 8.29
CA PRO A 241 -7.84 -3.50 9.27
C PRO A 241 -7.19 -3.67 10.66
N GLN A 242 -6.15 -2.90 10.93
CA GLN A 242 -5.34 -2.90 12.14
C GLN A 242 -4.71 -1.53 12.36
N THR A 243 -4.26 -1.26 13.57
CA THR A 243 -3.69 0.04 13.96
C THR A 243 -2.51 -0.17 14.93
N GLY A 244 -1.76 0.88 15.27
CA GLY A 244 -0.74 0.81 16.32
C GLY A 244 -1.37 0.42 17.66
N ARG A 245 -0.67 -0.39 18.48
CA ARG A 245 -1.22 -0.93 19.75
C ARG A 245 -1.87 0.15 20.60
N PHE A 246 -1.18 1.26 20.83
CA PHE A 246 -1.68 2.39 21.62
C PHE A 246 -1.99 3.63 20.77
N SER A 247 -2.46 3.46 19.53
CA SER A 247 -2.85 4.61 18.71
C SER A 247 -3.95 5.43 19.42
N LYS A 248 -4.07 6.72 19.07
CA LYS A 248 -5.15 7.56 19.59
C LYS A 248 -6.54 6.93 19.36
N THR A 249 -6.73 6.21 18.25
CA THR A 249 -7.95 5.45 17.96
C THR A 249 -8.25 4.40 19.05
N VAL A 250 -7.25 3.62 19.45
CA VAL A 250 -7.40 2.58 20.49
C VAL A 250 -7.62 3.20 21.86
N LEU A 251 -7.00 4.35 22.15
CA LEU A 251 -7.18 5.02 23.43
C LEU A 251 -8.53 5.75 23.55
N ALA A 252 -9.00 6.35 22.46
CA ALA A 252 -10.32 6.97 22.40
C ALA A 252 -11.42 5.90 22.49
N GLU A 253 -11.25 4.76 21.80
CA GLU A 253 -12.22 3.68 21.77
C GLU A 253 -11.61 2.32 22.13
N PRO A 254 -11.29 2.05 23.42
CA PRO A 254 -10.57 0.84 23.83
C PRO A 254 -11.19 -0.47 23.38
N TYR A 255 -12.51 -0.51 23.17
CA TYR A 255 -13.24 -1.71 22.76
C TYR A 255 -12.92 -2.17 21.33
N VAL A 256 -12.26 -1.33 20.52
CA VAL A 256 -11.88 -1.70 19.14
C VAL A 256 -10.74 -2.71 19.11
N ALA A 257 -9.98 -2.86 20.19
CA ALA A 257 -8.89 -3.81 20.33
C ALA A 257 -9.16 -4.83 21.45
N ARG A 258 -8.44 -5.95 21.41
CA ARG A 258 -8.33 -6.89 22.54
C ARG A 258 -7.21 -6.43 23.48
N TRP A 259 -7.31 -6.77 24.76
CA TRP A 259 -6.36 -6.36 25.80
C TRP A 259 -5.95 -7.53 26.69
N PHE A 260 -4.69 -7.52 27.09
CA PHE A 260 -4.11 -8.37 28.11
C PHE A 260 -3.88 -7.60 29.41
N ASP A 261 -4.11 -8.28 30.53
CA ASP A 261 -3.55 -7.94 31.83
C ASP A 261 -2.34 -8.85 32.10
N ILE A 262 -1.16 -8.35 31.73
CA ILE A 262 0.10 -9.06 31.83
C ILE A 262 0.46 -9.35 33.30
N LYS A 263 0.08 -8.48 34.23
CA LYS A 263 0.33 -8.73 35.66
C LYS A 263 -0.50 -9.91 36.16
N ASP A 264 -1.78 -9.96 35.81
CA ASP A 264 -2.64 -11.10 36.14
C ASP A 264 -2.14 -12.41 35.50
N LEU A 265 -1.73 -12.37 34.23
CA LEU A 265 -1.14 -13.55 33.56
C LEU A 265 0.15 -14.01 34.24
N THR A 266 1.07 -13.10 34.53
CA THR A 266 2.33 -13.43 35.20
C THR A 266 2.07 -14.05 36.58
N ASN A 267 1.13 -13.51 37.35
CA ASN A 267 0.75 -14.06 38.66
C ASN A 267 0.20 -15.49 38.53
N LYS A 268 -0.76 -15.71 37.62
CA LYS A 268 -1.33 -17.04 37.38
C LYS A 268 -0.27 -18.06 36.92
N LEU A 269 0.65 -17.65 36.04
CA LEU A 269 1.73 -18.50 35.57
C LEU A 269 2.76 -18.80 36.67
N THR A 270 2.99 -17.85 37.56
CA THR A 270 3.86 -18.03 38.74
C THR A 270 3.28 -19.09 39.68
N GLU A 271 1.97 -19.03 39.95
CA GLU A 271 1.25 -20.05 40.74
C GLU A 271 1.25 -21.43 40.06
N GLU A 272 1.09 -21.49 38.73
CA GLU A 272 1.17 -22.76 38.01
C GLU A 272 2.58 -23.36 38.05
N ALA A 273 3.63 -22.53 37.98
CA ALA A 273 5.00 -22.99 38.17
C ALA A 273 5.20 -23.62 39.56
N GLU A 274 4.60 -23.05 40.62
CA GLU A 274 4.63 -23.67 41.95
C GLU A 274 3.92 -25.03 41.98
N LYS A 275 2.75 -25.15 41.33
CA LYS A 275 2.01 -26.41 41.25
C LYS A 275 2.79 -27.49 40.47
N ILE A 276 3.48 -27.10 39.39
CA ILE A 276 4.34 -28.01 38.62
C ILE A 276 5.51 -28.49 39.48
N ALA A 277 6.18 -27.57 40.19
CA ALA A 277 7.29 -27.89 41.09
C ALA A 277 6.87 -28.89 42.17
N LEU A 278 5.73 -28.67 42.82
CA LEU A 278 5.19 -29.58 43.84
C LEU A 278 4.90 -30.98 43.27
N LYS A 279 4.37 -31.07 42.04
CA LYS A 279 4.10 -32.37 41.38
C LYS A 279 5.38 -33.11 41.00
N LEU A 280 6.41 -32.40 40.53
CA LEU A 280 7.71 -33.00 40.20
C LEU A 280 8.46 -33.48 41.45
N ALA A 281 8.27 -32.81 42.58
CA ALA A 281 8.87 -33.21 43.86
C ALA A 281 8.19 -34.43 44.52
N GLN A 282 7.00 -34.86 44.04
CA GLN A 282 6.25 -36.00 44.59
C GLN A 282 6.57 -37.31 43.83
N ASN A 283 7.16 -38.28 44.53
CA ASN A 283 7.65 -39.57 43.99
C ASN A 283 6.60 -40.56 43.43
N ASP A 284 5.29 -40.28 43.50
CA ASP A 284 4.24 -41.32 43.36
C ASP A 284 3.33 -41.21 42.11
N ASN A 285 3.61 -40.32 41.15
CA ASN A 285 2.77 -40.23 39.94
C ASN A 285 3.32 -41.11 38.80
N ASN A 286 2.73 -42.30 38.65
CA ASN A 286 2.92 -43.20 37.50
C ASN A 286 2.74 -42.49 36.14
N THR A 287 2.02 -41.36 36.08
CA THR A 287 1.80 -40.54 34.88
C THR A 287 3.07 -39.83 34.39
N PHE A 288 4.03 -39.56 35.28
CA PHE A 288 5.28 -38.87 34.96
C PHE A 288 6.45 -39.81 34.71
N LYS A 289 6.35 -41.03 35.24
CA LYS A 289 7.40 -42.04 35.17
C LYS A 289 7.68 -42.47 33.73
N GLU A 290 6.64 -42.63 32.91
CA GLU A 290 6.76 -43.03 31.49
C GLU A 290 7.34 -41.94 30.58
N GLU A 291 7.15 -40.65 30.92
CA GLU A 291 7.76 -39.53 30.18
C GLU A 291 9.22 -39.30 30.61
N ILE A 292 9.54 -39.47 31.91
CA ILE A 292 10.89 -39.36 32.46
C ILE A 292 11.80 -40.51 32.01
N GLU A 293 11.26 -41.73 31.85
CA GLU A 293 12.02 -42.91 31.36
C GLU A 293 12.40 -42.81 29.87
N LYS A 294 11.78 -41.91 29.08
CA LYS A 294 12.11 -41.69 27.65
C LYS A 294 13.27 -40.71 27.43
N ILE A 295 13.64 -39.94 28.45
CA ILE A 295 14.72 -38.97 28.41
C ILE A 295 15.91 -39.64 29.13
N ASP A 296 17.14 -39.51 28.62
CA ASP A 296 18.37 -40.12 29.17
C ASP A 296 18.82 -39.39 30.45
N LEU A 297 17.90 -39.33 31.42
CA LEU A 297 17.96 -38.53 32.62
C LEU A 297 18.47 -39.35 33.80
N ASN A 298 19.32 -38.74 34.61
CA ASN A 298 19.57 -39.26 35.95
C ASN A 298 18.33 -39.02 36.80
N LEU A 299 17.47 -40.03 36.96
CA LEU A 299 16.23 -40.02 37.76
C LEU A 299 16.39 -39.39 39.16
N ALA A 300 17.60 -39.41 39.72
CA ALA A 300 17.91 -38.78 41.01
C ALA A 300 17.92 -37.24 40.98
N GLN A 301 18.25 -36.62 39.83
CA GLN A 301 18.29 -35.16 39.67
C GLN A 301 16.89 -34.58 39.44
N THR A 302 16.03 -35.26 38.67
CA THR A 302 14.66 -34.81 38.38
C THR A 302 13.73 -34.76 39.59
N HIS A 303 14.01 -35.57 40.61
CA HIS A 303 13.28 -35.59 41.89
C HIS A 303 14.00 -34.80 43.00
N ASN A 304 15.13 -34.15 42.69
CA ASN A 304 15.87 -33.38 43.67
C ASN A 304 15.25 -31.99 43.84
N PHE A 305 14.61 -31.78 44.99
CA PHE A 305 13.93 -30.54 45.35
C PHE A 305 14.78 -29.28 45.12
N ILE A 306 16.09 -29.32 45.34
CA ILE A 306 16.97 -28.15 45.15
C ILE A 306 17.03 -27.74 43.67
N PHE A 307 17.10 -28.71 42.76
CA PHE A 307 17.17 -28.45 41.32
C PHE A 307 15.81 -28.00 40.78
N ILE A 308 14.71 -28.62 41.25
CA ILE A 308 13.35 -28.23 40.92
C ILE A 308 13.08 -26.78 41.35
N GLU A 309 13.41 -26.43 42.60
CA GLU A 309 13.22 -25.07 43.12
C GLU A 309 14.06 -24.05 42.37
N ARG A 310 15.31 -24.36 42.01
CA ARG A 310 16.14 -23.48 41.19
C ARG A 310 15.57 -23.27 39.80
N ALA A 311 15.18 -24.34 39.10
CA ALA A 311 14.58 -24.24 37.77
C ALA A 311 13.26 -23.44 37.79
N LYS A 312 12.42 -23.64 38.82
CA LYS A 312 11.21 -22.86 39.05
C LYS A 312 11.52 -21.37 39.24
N ILE A 313 12.49 -21.03 40.10
CA ILE A 313 12.88 -19.62 40.32
C ILE A 313 13.35 -19.00 39.01
N ILE A 314 14.23 -19.67 38.26
CA ILE A 314 14.69 -19.18 36.94
C ILE A 314 13.51 -18.92 36.02
N LEU A 315 12.53 -19.83 35.96
CA LEU A 315 11.34 -19.68 35.13
C LEU A 315 10.46 -18.50 35.56
N GLN A 316 10.25 -18.32 36.87
CA GLN A 316 9.46 -17.21 37.42
C GLN A 316 10.12 -15.86 37.17
N GLU A 317 11.44 -15.80 37.30
CA GLU A 317 12.24 -14.60 36.98
C GLU A 317 12.23 -14.31 35.47
N GLU A 318 12.29 -15.35 34.62
CA GLU A 318 12.13 -15.20 33.17
C GLU A 318 10.77 -14.60 32.79
N LEU A 319 9.67 -14.97 33.47
CA LEU A 319 8.35 -14.38 33.22
C LEU A 319 8.34 -12.85 33.42
N LEU A 320 9.16 -12.37 34.37
CA LEU A 320 9.34 -10.95 34.68
C LEU A 320 10.38 -10.26 33.78
N GLY A 321 11.02 -10.99 32.87
CA GLY A 321 12.06 -10.45 31.99
C GLY A 321 13.44 -10.37 32.64
N ILE A 322 13.65 -11.10 33.74
CA ILE A 322 14.92 -11.17 34.45
C ILE A 322 15.68 -12.39 33.94
N TYR A 323 16.81 -12.14 33.27
CA TYR A 323 17.66 -13.21 32.75
C TYR A 323 18.52 -13.82 33.86
N ILE A 324 18.40 -15.14 34.04
CA ILE A 324 19.28 -15.91 34.92
C ILE A 324 19.92 -17.03 34.07
N PRO A 325 21.26 -17.10 33.99
CA PRO A 325 21.95 -18.13 33.22
C PRO A 325 21.54 -19.54 33.67
N LEU A 326 21.06 -20.35 32.72
CA LEU A 326 20.71 -21.74 32.94
C LEU A 326 21.97 -22.62 32.92
N THR A 327 22.22 -23.33 34.02
CA THR A 327 23.34 -24.28 34.12
C THR A 327 22.98 -25.63 33.49
N ASP A 328 23.98 -26.38 33.02
CA ASP A 328 23.77 -27.64 32.30
C ASP A 328 22.95 -28.67 33.09
N ASP A 329 23.14 -28.69 34.41
CA ASP A 329 22.44 -29.57 35.36
C ASP A 329 20.96 -29.21 35.59
N LEU A 330 20.49 -28.06 35.09
CA LEU A 330 19.10 -27.62 35.21
C LEU A 330 18.34 -27.69 33.88
N LYS A 331 19.02 -27.89 32.75
CA LYS A 331 18.43 -27.81 31.40
C LYS A 331 17.20 -28.67 31.23
N GLU A 332 17.28 -29.94 31.56
CA GLU A 332 16.20 -30.89 31.29
C GLU A 332 14.98 -30.63 32.19
N ILE A 333 15.20 -30.33 33.48
CA ILE A 333 14.12 -29.94 34.40
C ILE A 333 13.44 -28.66 33.90
N PHE A 334 14.23 -27.69 33.47
CA PHE A 334 13.73 -26.43 32.96
C PHE A 334 12.88 -26.60 31.69
N GLU A 335 13.27 -27.48 30.77
CA GLU A 335 12.46 -27.80 29.58
C GLU A 335 11.13 -28.49 29.96
N ILE A 336 11.12 -29.40 30.95
CA ILE A 336 9.86 -29.98 31.47
C ILE A 336 8.92 -28.88 32.01
N PHE A 337 9.46 -27.90 32.74
CA PHE A 337 8.70 -26.75 33.21
C PHE A 337 8.15 -25.92 32.04
N LYS A 338 8.98 -25.61 31.05
CA LYS A 338 8.58 -24.84 29.87
C LYS A 338 7.44 -25.50 29.11
N ASP A 339 7.53 -26.80 28.83
CA ASP A 339 6.52 -27.53 28.07
C ASP A 339 5.17 -27.54 28.80
N LYS A 340 5.18 -27.75 30.12
CA LYS A 340 3.95 -27.74 30.92
C LYS A 340 3.36 -26.35 31.07
N LEU A 341 4.22 -25.36 31.27
CA LEU A 341 3.79 -23.99 31.41
C LEU A 341 3.24 -23.46 30.08
N LEU A 342 3.75 -23.91 28.93
CA LEU A 342 3.25 -23.52 27.61
C LEU A 342 1.76 -23.82 27.42
N LEU A 343 1.30 -25.01 27.86
CA LEU A 343 -0.12 -25.36 27.82
C LEU A 343 -0.97 -24.37 28.64
N LYS A 344 -0.46 -23.98 29.82
CA LYS A 344 -1.12 -22.99 30.68
C LYS A 344 -1.05 -21.56 30.15
N LYS A 345 0.04 -21.17 29.49
CA LYS A 345 0.17 -19.90 28.76
C LYS A 345 -0.92 -19.77 27.71
N LYS A 346 -1.13 -20.80 26.89
CA LYS A 346 -2.21 -20.86 25.89
C LYS A 346 -3.59 -20.78 26.56
N GLU A 347 -3.84 -21.61 27.57
CA GLU A 347 -5.12 -21.65 28.29
C GLU A 347 -5.49 -20.30 28.91
N PHE A 348 -4.59 -19.69 29.68
CA PHE A 348 -4.84 -18.43 30.37
C PHE A 348 -4.95 -17.26 29.41
N SER A 349 -4.13 -17.21 28.36
CA SER A 349 -4.22 -16.17 27.33
C SER A 349 -5.57 -16.25 26.60
N ASN A 350 -5.98 -17.45 26.16
CA ASN A 350 -7.28 -17.66 25.53
C ASN A 350 -8.44 -17.27 26.44
N LEU A 351 -8.39 -17.67 27.72
CA LEU A 351 -9.42 -17.33 28.70
C LEU A 351 -9.53 -15.81 28.88
N MET A 352 -8.40 -15.11 28.97
CA MET A 352 -8.36 -13.64 29.12
C MET A 352 -8.98 -12.92 27.92
N LEU A 353 -8.84 -13.47 26.72
CA LEU A 353 -9.35 -12.89 25.48
C LEU A 353 -10.81 -13.25 25.15
N THR A 354 -11.50 -13.97 26.04
CA THR A 354 -12.95 -14.18 25.95
C THR A 354 -13.71 -12.87 26.14
N LYS A 355 -14.90 -12.75 25.52
CA LYS A 355 -15.73 -11.54 25.59
C LYS A 355 -15.95 -11.03 27.02
N GLU A 356 -16.27 -11.92 27.96
CA GLU A 356 -16.57 -11.56 29.35
C GLU A 356 -15.36 -10.95 30.07
N ASN A 357 -14.15 -11.51 29.87
CA ASN A 357 -12.95 -10.98 30.50
C ASN A 357 -12.49 -9.68 29.83
N GLN A 358 -12.69 -9.54 28.51
CA GLN A 358 -12.44 -8.28 27.82
C GLN A 358 -13.31 -7.14 28.35
N GLU A 359 -14.60 -7.37 28.63
CA GLU A 359 -15.48 -6.33 29.21
C GLU A 359 -14.95 -5.81 30.57
N LYS A 360 -14.38 -6.69 31.40
CA LYS A 360 -13.76 -6.32 32.69
C LYS A 360 -12.50 -5.49 32.49
N ILE A 361 -11.61 -5.93 31.60
CA ILE A 361 -10.35 -5.24 31.31
C ILE A 361 -10.62 -3.86 30.70
N LEU A 362 -11.54 -3.78 29.74
CA LEU A 362 -11.92 -2.54 29.06
C LEU A 362 -12.46 -1.48 30.03
N THR A 363 -13.20 -1.90 31.07
CA THR A 363 -13.67 -0.99 32.12
C THR A 363 -12.49 -0.33 32.83
N ARG A 364 -11.49 -1.12 33.26
CA ARG A 364 -10.28 -0.61 33.93
C ARG A 364 -9.44 0.27 33.01
N VAL A 365 -9.28 -0.12 31.74
CA VAL A 365 -8.58 0.71 30.73
C VAL A 365 -9.27 2.07 30.59
N LYS A 366 -10.61 2.09 30.43
CA LYS A 366 -11.37 3.34 30.28
C LYS A 366 -11.29 4.23 31.52
N GLU A 367 -11.33 3.65 32.72
CA GLU A 367 -11.15 4.38 33.98
C GLU A 367 -9.79 5.08 34.06
N ILE A 368 -8.70 4.40 33.69
CA ILE A 368 -7.35 4.98 33.68
C ILE A 368 -7.26 6.15 32.69
N ILE A 369 -7.72 5.93 31.45
CA ILE A 369 -7.70 6.95 30.39
C ILE A 369 -8.49 8.19 30.82
N CYS A 370 -9.73 8.01 31.26
CA CYS A 370 -10.60 9.11 31.65
C CYS A 370 -10.06 9.85 32.88
N LYS A 371 -9.45 9.13 33.84
CA LYS A 371 -8.81 9.75 35.01
C LYS A 371 -7.67 10.68 34.62
N ILE A 372 -6.80 10.27 33.69
CA ILE A 372 -5.67 11.09 33.23
C ILE A 372 -6.17 12.30 32.44
N LEU A 373 -7.20 12.10 31.60
CA LEU A 373 -7.83 13.19 30.83
C LEU A 373 -8.76 14.09 31.67
N GLU A 374 -8.93 13.81 32.97
CA GLU A 374 -9.87 14.51 33.85
C GLU A 374 -11.31 14.53 33.33
N LYS A 375 -11.72 13.46 32.64
CA LYS A 375 -13.07 13.28 32.07
C LYS A 375 -13.88 12.22 32.83
N PRO A 376 -15.23 12.30 32.83
CA PRO A 376 -16.08 11.21 33.33
C PRO A 376 -15.84 9.89 32.57
N VAL A 377 -15.87 8.74 33.28
CA VAL A 377 -15.63 7.40 32.69
C VAL A 377 -16.62 7.04 31.58
N ASN A 378 -17.83 7.60 31.60
CA ASN A 378 -18.84 7.39 30.59
C ASN A 378 -18.75 8.36 29.39
N SER A 379 -17.72 9.22 29.34
CA SER A 379 -17.52 10.11 28.20
C SER A 379 -17.29 9.32 26.92
N GLU A 380 -17.84 9.83 25.82
CA GLU A 380 -17.43 9.47 24.47
C GLU A 380 -16.19 10.31 24.16
N LEU A 381 -15.13 9.66 23.69
CA LEU A 381 -13.85 10.30 23.40
C LEU A 381 -13.58 10.26 21.90
N THR A 382 -12.95 11.30 21.38
CA THR A 382 -12.38 11.29 20.03
C THR A 382 -10.85 11.25 20.10
N GLU A 383 -10.18 11.05 18.97
CA GLU A 383 -8.70 11.10 18.93
C GLU A 383 -8.16 12.45 19.42
N ASP A 384 -8.82 13.57 19.07
CA ASP A 384 -8.47 14.92 19.53
C ASP A 384 -8.49 15.07 21.06
N ASP A 385 -9.26 14.25 21.77
CA ASP A 385 -9.31 14.27 23.23
C ASP A 385 -8.08 13.62 23.88
N ILE A 386 -7.31 12.83 23.13
CA ILE A 386 -6.12 12.12 23.61
C ILE A 386 -4.90 13.07 23.59
N THR A 387 -4.94 14.07 24.47
CA THR A 387 -3.90 15.12 24.57
C THR A 387 -2.68 14.69 25.39
N GLN A 388 -2.84 13.79 26.36
CA GLN A 388 -1.78 13.29 27.25
C GLN A 388 -1.34 11.87 26.86
N HIS A 389 -1.07 11.66 25.57
CA HIS A 389 -0.85 10.34 24.95
C HIS A 389 0.21 9.48 25.67
N GLY A 390 1.40 10.04 25.92
CA GLY A 390 2.50 9.31 26.57
C GLY A 390 2.23 8.94 28.03
N GLU A 391 1.53 9.80 28.77
CA GLU A 391 1.19 9.54 30.18
C GLU A 391 0.15 8.42 30.31
N ILE A 392 -0.86 8.43 29.42
CA ILE A 392 -1.85 7.36 29.32
C ILE A 392 -1.18 6.01 29.07
N ILE A 393 -0.29 5.96 28.07
CA ILE A 393 0.47 4.73 27.76
C ILE A 393 1.28 4.28 28.96
N GLY A 394 2.02 5.20 29.60
CA GLY A 394 2.86 4.89 30.76
C GLY A 394 2.07 4.27 31.91
N GLU A 395 0.90 4.81 32.25
CA GLU A 395 0.08 4.29 33.34
C GLU A 395 -0.59 2.95 32.96
N LEU A 396 -1.06 2.78 31.72
CA LEU A 396 -1.59 1.49 31.25
C LEU A 396 -0.54 0.38 31.33
N ILE A 397 0.67 0.64 30.81
CA ILE A 397 1.80 -0.30 30.87
C ILE A 397 2.16 -0.63 32.32
N LYS A 398 2.24 0.39 33.18
CA LYS A 398 2.49 0.21 34.61
C LYS A 398 1.43 -0.67 35.27
N GLU A 399 0.18 -0.57 34.86
CA GLU A 399 -0.93 -1.39 35.34
C GLU A 399 -0.97 -2.80 34.70
N GLY A 400 -0.06 -3.10 33.77
CA GLY A 400 0.03 -4.37 33.07
C GLY A 400 -0.92 -4.49 31.87
N LEU A 401 -1.53 -3.39 31.43
CA LEU A 401 -2.58 -3.38 30.42
C LEU A 401 -1.99 -3.13 29.03
N TRP A 402 -2.07 -4.15 28.17
CA TRP A 402 -1.49 -4.11 26.83
C TRP A 402 -2.50 -4.55 25.77
N PRO A 403 -2.67 -3.79 24.68
CA PRO A 403 -3.37 -4.24 23.49
C PRO A 403 -2.75 -5.52 22.96
N ALA A 404 -3.58 -6.49 22.57
CA ALA A 404 -3.12 -7.75 22.00
C ALA A 404 -2.42 -7.48 20.66
N PRO A 405 -1.26 -8.10 20.40
CA PRO A 405 -0.57 -7.90 19.13
C PRO A 405 -1.32 -8.48 17.95
N GLY A 406 -0.90 -8.06 16.75
CA GLY A 406 -1.05 -8.86 15.54
C GLY A 406 -0.44 -10.26 15.74
N GLY A 407 -0.87 -11.22 14.93
CA GLY A 407 -0.27 -12.56 14.95
C GLY A 407 0.81 -12.73 13.88
N ALA A 408 1.49 -13.87 13.91
CA ALA A 408 2.38 -14.27 12.81
C ALA A 408 1.64 -14.47 11.48
N TRP A 409 2.36 -14.34 10.37
CA TRP A 409 1.84 -14.44 9.00
C TRP A 409 1.02 -15.72 8.75
N CYS A 410 1.40 -16.87 9.33
CA CYS A 410 0.67 -18.13 9.21
C CYS A 410 0.02 -18.60 10.53
N SER A 411 -0.19 -17.67 11.47
CA SER A 411 -0.85 -18.00 12.74
C SER A 411 -2.37 -18.02 12.64
N SER A 412 -2.96 -18.84 13.51
CA SER A 412 -4.38 -18.93 13.80
C SER A 412 -4.64 -18.62 15.28
N GLY A 413 -5.89 -18.36 15.62
CA GLY A 413 -6.32 -18.03 16.97
C GLY A 413 -5.84 -16.68 17.44
N VAL A 414 -5.43 -16.65 18.71
CA VAL A 414 -4.92 -15.45 19.40
C VAL A 414 -3.52 -15.72 19.96
N PRO A 415 -2.68 -14.68 20.08
CA PRO A 415 -1.35 -14.81 20.67
C PRO A 415 -1.39 -15.32 22.11
N ALA A 416 -0.38 -16.10 22.51
CA ALA A 416 -0.19 -16.52 23.90
C ALA A 416 0.94 -15.72 24.54
N PHE A 417 0.68 -15.11 25.70
CA PHE A 417 1.75 -14.43 26.45
C PHE A 417 2.83 -15.43 26.85
N ASP A 418 4.08 -15.12 26.52
CA ASP A 418 5.21 -15.97 26.84
C ASP A 418 5.94 -15.50 28.09
N LYS A 419 6.44 -14.27 28.05
CA LYS A 419 7.17 -13.60 29.13
C LYS A 419 7.37 -12.13 28.80
N MET A 420 7.86 -11.35 29.75
CA MET A 420 8.43 -10.04 29.42
C MET A 420 9.76 -10.19 28.68
N ASN A 421 10.09 -9.23 27.83
CA ASN A 421 11.41 -9.15 27.20
C ASN A 421 12.51 -8.97 28.26
N GLU A 422 13.78 -9.20 27.89
CA GLU A 422 14.90 -8.95 28.79
C GLU A 422 14.91 -7.48 29.27
N GLY A 423 14.90 -7.29 30.58
CA GLY A 423 14.76 -5.97 31.22
C GLY A 423 13.32 -5.53 31.51
N GLY A 424 12.31 -6.31 31.14
CA GLY A 424 10.92 -6.11 31.59
C GLY A 424 10.17 -4.95 30.93
N GLY A 425 10.64 -4.45 29.78
CA GLY A 425 10.09 -3.28 29.10
C GLY A 425 8.80 -3.52 28.30
N TYR A 426 8.59 -4.69 27.73
CA TYR A 426 7.41 -5.05 26.95
C TYR A 426 7.11 -6.56 26.98
N PRO A 427 5.84 -6.98 26.82
CA PRO A 427 5.48 -8.39 26.76
C PRO A 427 5.84 -9.02 25.41
N MET A 428 6.36 -10.24 25.44
CA MET A 428 6.57 -11.10 24.28
C MET A 428 5.48 -12.16 24.18
N PHE A 429 5.12 -12.51 22.96
CA PHE A 429 4.05 -13.46 22.67
C PHE A 429 4.57 -14.59 21.77
N ARG A 430 3.95 -15.76 21.92
CA ARG A 430 4.09 -16.90 20.99
C ARG A 430 2.83 -17.06 20.17
N HIS A 431 3.03 -17.44 18.91
CA HIS A 431 2.00 -17.58 17.90
C HIS A 431 1.97 -19.02 17.38
N PHE A 432 0.77 -19.54 17.13
CA PHE A 432 0.57 -20.93 16.73
C PHE A 432 -0.28 -21.03 15.47
N ASP A 433 0.00 -22.00 14.62
CA ASP A 433 -0.86 -22.34 13.47
C ASP A 433 -2.09 -23.16 13.90
N ASN A 434 -2.93 -23.53 12.93
CA ASN A 434 -4.13 -24.33 13.17
C ASN A 434 -3.84 -25.80 13.57
N LEU A 435 -2.57 -26.23 13.50
CA LEU A 435 -2.03 -27.53 13.92
C LEU A 435 -1.26 -27.44 15.24
N ASP A 436 -1.33 -26.30 15.93
CA ASP A 436 -0.65 -26.01 17.19
C ASP A 436 0.88 -25.94 17.13
N LYS A 437 1.46 -25.78 15.92
CA LYS A 437 2.90 -25.58 15.73
C LYS A 437 3.28 -24.14 15.99
N ASP A 438 4.43 -23.92 16.61
CA ASP A 438 4.96 -22.59 16.86
C ASP A 438 5.44 -21.93 15.56
N VAL A 439 4.83 -20.79 15.24
CA VAL A 439 5.13 -19.95 14.07
C VAL A 439 5.56 -18.55 14.46
N THR A 440 5.98 -18.34 15.71
CA THR A 440 6.38 -17.04 16.28
C THR A 440 7.47 -16.35 15.48
N HIS A 441 8.37 -17.11 14.84
CA HIS A 441 9.43 -16.57 14.00
C HIS A 441 8.93 -15.85 12.73
N PHE A 442 7.65 -16.01 12.37
CA PHE A 442 6.98 -15.27 11.29
C PHE A 442 6.16 -14.07 11.81
N ALA A 443 6.31 -13.68 13.08
CA ALA A 443 5.65 -12.50 13.65
C ALA A 443 6.44 -11.23 13.34
N ASN A 444 6.05 -10.56 12.26
CA ASN A 444 6.65 -9.30 11.80
C ASN A 444 5.84 -8.05 12.21
N LEU A 445 4.63 -8.23 12.77
CA LEU A 445 3.69 -7.15 13.10
C LEU A 445 3.23 -7.13 14.56
N ASP A 446 4.03 -7.70 15.46
CA ASP A 446 3.73 -7.70 16.90
C ASP A 446 3.56 -6.27 17.46
N CYS A 447 4.07 -5.23 16.79
CA CYS A 447 3.90 -3.83 17.19
C CYS A 447 2.52 -3.22 16.85
N GLN A 448 1.66 -3.92 16.10
CA GLN A 448 0.30 -3.52 15.77
C GLN A 448 -0.75 -4.24 16.62
N THR A 449 -1.99 -3.76 16.61
CA THR A 449 -3.16 -4.45 17.14
C THR A 449 -4.27 -4.54 16.07
N PRO A 450 -4.82 -5.74 15.81
CA PRO A 450 -5.93 -5.92 14.89
C PRO A 450 -7.25 -5.51 15.54
N TYR A 451 -8.19 -5.01 14.73
CA TYR A 451 -9.52 -4.71 15.22
C TYR A 451 -10.24 -5.98 15.70
N TYR A 452 -10.91 -5.89 16.85
CA TYR A 452 -11.59 -7.00 17.53
C TYR A 452 -12.92 -7.39 16.87
N PHE A 453 -12.88 -7.81 15.61
CA PHE A 453 -14.07 -8.10 14.79
C PHE A 453 -14.86 -9.35 15.21
N VAL A 454 -14.27 -10.29 15.94
CA VAL A 454 -14.86 -11.61 16.22
C VAL A 454 -14.65 -12.03 17.68
N TYR A 455 -15.72 -12.50 18.32
CA TYR A 455 -15.70 -13.21 19.59
C TYR A 455 -15.50 -14.72 19.32
N PHE A 456 -14.25 -15.20 19.34
CA PHE A 456 -13.97 -16.61 19.04
C PHE A 456 -14.65 -17.58 20.00
N ASP A 457 -14.71 -17.24 21.29
CA ASP A 457 -15.34 -18.07 22.32
C ASP A 457 -16.86 -18.22 22.13
N LYS A 458 -17.50 -17.24 21.48
CA LYS A 458 -18.94 -17.27 21.17
C LYS A 458 -19.25 -17.71 19.75
N LYS A 459 -18.26 -17.75 18.87
CA LYS A 459 -18.44 -17.87 17.41
C LYS A 459 -19.37 -16.79 16.84
N GLU A 460 -19.19 -15.57 17.32
CA GLU A 460 -20.03 -14.41 16.96
C GLU A 460 -19.18 -13.25 16.43
N TYR A 461 -19.76 -12.44 15.55
CA TYR A 461 -19.16 -11.19 15.08
C TYR A 461 -19.40 -10.07 16.10
N ASN A 462 -18.38 -9.25 16.33
CA ASN A 462 -18.46 -8.05 17.16
C ASN A 462 -19.00 -6.89 16.33
N GLN A 463 -20.34 -6.78 16.26
CA GLN A 463 -21.00 -5.78 15.43
C GLN A 463 -20.59 -4.35 15.78
N LYS A 464 -20.33 -4.04 17.05
CA LYS A 464 -19.91 -2.70 17.50
C LYS A 464 -18.59 -2.26 16.85
N VAL A 465 -17.62 -3.18 16.74
CA VAL A 465 -16.32 -2.89 16.12
C VAL A 465 -16.42 -2.85 14.60
N ILE A 466 -17.28 -3.70 14.02
CA ILE A 466 -17.56 -3.67 12.58
C ILE A 466 -18.17 -2.33 12.18
N ASP A 467 -19.19 -1.86 12.92
CA ASP A 467 -19.85 -0.58 12.66
C ASP A 467 -18.87 0.59 12.81
N PHE A 468 -18.01 0.55 13.84
CA PHE A 468 -16.93 1.52 14.02
C PHE A 468 -16.02 1.57 12.78
N TYR A 469 -15.51 0.42 12.34
CA TYR A 469 -14.57 0.35 11.20
C TYR A 469 -15.22 0.82 9.90
N VAL A 470 -16.45 0.41 9.61
CA VAL A 470 -17.18 0.87 8.41
C VAL A 470 -17.39 2.38 8.44
N ASN A 471 -17.81 2.93 9.59
CA ASN A 471 -18.01 4.38 9.74
C ASN A 471 -16.69 5.16 9.65
N PHE A 472 -15.61 4.60 10.19
CA PHE A 472 -14.27 5.16 10.07
C PHE A 472 -13.84 5.28 8.60
N LEU A 473 -14.01 4.22 7.81
CA LEU A 473 -13.70 4.23 6.38
C LEU A 473 -14.57 5.24 5.61
N LYS A 474 -15.88 5.28 5.87
CA LYS A 474 -16.79 6.27 5.27
C LYS A 474 -16.37 7.70 5.60
N LYS A 475 -15.96 7.94 6.84
CA LYS A 475 -15.47 9.25 7.28
C LYS A 475 -14.19 9.64 6.56
N ILE A 476 -13.19 8.76 6.46
CA ILE A 476 -11.95 9.04 5.70
C ILE A 476 -12.29 9.35 4.24
N ARG A 477 -13.13 8.51 3.61
CA ARG A 477 -13.57 8.74 2.24
C ARG A 477 -14.23 10.10 2.09
N SER A 478 -15.10 10.50 3.02
CA SER A 478 -15.82 11.77 2.97
C SER A 478 -14.93 12.98 3.26
N ASP A 479 -14.01 12.87 4.22
CA ASP A 479 -13.13 13.97 4.62
C ASP A 479 -12.22 14.40 3.46
N TYR A 480 -11.80 13.44 2.62
CA TYR A 480 -10.79 13.64 1.57
C TYR A 480 -11.30 13.41 0.15
N ASN A 481 -12.56 12.98 -0.01
CA ASN A 481 -13.20 12.69 -1.30
C ASN A 481 -12.48 11.64 -2.17
N PHE A 482 -11.92 10.59 -1.57
CA PHE A 482 -11.23 9.53 -2.32
C PHE A 482 -12.18 8.77 -3.27
N ASP A 483 -11.63 8.36 -4.42
CA ASP A 483 -12.31 7.55 -5.46
C ASP A 483 -12.13 6.04 -5.23
N GLY A 484 -11.22 5.64 -4.33
CA GLY A 484 -11.01 4.25 -3.97
C GLY A 484 -10.09 4.06 -2.77
N PHE A 485 -10.03 2.83 -2.27
CA PHE A 485 -9.08 2.40 -1.25
C PHE A 485 -8.27 1.20 -1.70
N ARG A 486 -6.99 1.14 -1.30
CA ARG A 486 -6.30 -0.14 -1.13
C ARG A 486 -6.48 -0.56 0.32
N VAL A 487 -6.91 -1.81 0.52
CA VAL A 487 -6.90 -2.44 1.83
C VAL A 487 -5.61 -3.25 1.95
N ASP A 488 -4.76 -2.85 2.88
CA ASP A 488 -3.43 -3.41 3.14
C ASP A 488 -3.50 -4.55 4.19
N HIS A 489 -2.51 -5.43 4.18
CA HIS A 489 -2.38 -6.58 5.07
C HIS A 489 -3.62 -7.51 5.09
N ILE A 490 -4.10 -7.84 3.90
CA ILE A 490 -5.20 -8.79 3.70
C ILE A 490 -4.80 -9.96 2.81
N ASP A 491 -3.53 -10.34 2.86
CA ASP A 491 -3.09 -11.65 2.40
C ASP A 491 -3.51 -12.71 3.43
N HIS A 492 -3.87 -13.91 3.00
CA HIS A 492 -4.32 -15.02 3.87
C HIS A 492 -5.66 -14.81 4.62
N ILE A 493 -6.67 -14.15 4.05
CA ILE A 493 -7.98 -13.98 4.72
C ILE A 493 -8.81 -15.26 4.75
N VAL A 494 -8.75 -16.05 3.67
CA VAL A 494 -9.69 -17.14 3.38
C VAL A 494 -9.03 -18.52 3.30
N ASP A 495 -7.77 -18.60 3.69
CA ASP A 495 -6.99 -19.83 3.70
C ASP A 495 -7.17 -20.63 5.00
N GLU A 496 -6.47 -21.76 5.09
CA GLU A 496 -6.63 -22.72 6.19
C GLU A 496 -6.19 -22.20 7.57
N VAL A 497 -5.35 -21.17 7.62
CA VAL A 497 -4.88 -20.58 8.89
C VAL A 497 -5.79 -19.45 9.38
N SER A 498 -6.63 -18.90 8.51
CA SER A 498 -7.52 -17.78 8.85
C SER A 498 -9.00 -18.10 8.84
N GLU A 499 -9.44 -19.12 8.09
CA GLU A 499 -10.84 -19.51 8.05
C GLU A 499 -11.02 -21.02 8.10
N LYS A 500 -12.05 -21.45 8.85
CA LYS A 500 -12.49 -22.85 8.90
C LYS A 500 -14.00 -22.92 8.86
N ASP A 501 -14.53 -23.77 7.97
CA ASP A 501 -15.98 -23.97 7.78
C ASP A 501 -16.75 -22.65 7.53
N GLY A 502 -16.13 -21.69 6.84
CA GLY A 502 -16.72 -20.37 6.57
C GLY A 502 -16.69 -19.39 7.76
N PHE A 503 -16.02 -19.75 8.85
CA PHE A 503 -15.90 -18.91 10.06
C PHE A 503 -14.44 -18.52 10.34
N PRO A 504 -14.17 -17.24 10.69
CA PRO A 504 -12.82 -16.78 10.98
C PRO A 504 -12.22 -17.48 12.19
N ILE A 505 -10.98 -17.92 12.06
CA ILE A 505 -10.20 -18.54 13.13
C ILE A 505 -8.92 -17.77 13.48
N SER A 506 -8.54 -16.73 12.73
CA SER A 506 -7.38 -15.87 13.02
C SER A 506 -7.79 -14.43 13.33
N TYR A 507 -6.84 -13.65 13.82
CA TYR A 507 -7.00 -12.24 14.16
C TYR A 507 -7.28 -11.32 12.95
N ARG A 508 -7.16 -11.82 11.72
CA ARG A 508 -7.28 -11.03 10.49
C ARG A 508 -8.72 -10.54 10.26
N ALA A 509 -8.85 -9.54 9.40
CA ALA A 509 -10.15 -9.02 8.98
C ALA A 509 -10.99 -10.12 8.32
N PRO A 510 -12.16 -10.48 8.85
CA PRO A 510 -12.99 -11.51 8.24
C PRO A 510 -13.48 -11.12 6.84
N ARG A 511 -13.62 -12.10 5.93
CA ARG A 511 -14.20 -11.87 4.59
C ARG A 511 -15.53 -11.10 4.64
N LYS A 512 -16.37 -11.41 5.63
CA LYS A 512 -17.67 -10.77 5.83
C LYS A 512 -17.54 -9.28 6.15
N VAL A 513 -16.53 -8.90 6.92
CA VAL A 513 -16.30 -7.51 7.33
C VAL A 513 -15.79 -6.70 6.15
N LEU A 514 -14.82 -7.25 5.40
CA LEU A 514 -14.29 -6.61 4.18
C LEU A 514 -15.37 -6.43 3.12
N GLY A 515 -16.17 -7.46 2.87
CA GLY A 515 -17.31 -7.39 1.97
C GLY A 515 -18.35 -6.36 2.40
N LEU A 516 -18.66 -6.27 3.70
CA LEU A 516 -19.58 -5.24 4.20
C LEU A 516 -19.01 -3.83 3.99
N ALA A 517 -17.75 -3.60 4.35
CA ALA A 517 -17.10 -2.29 4.22
C ALA A 517 -17.09 -1.80 2.77
N ASN A 518 -16.66 -2.65 1.83
CA ASN A 518 -16.60 -2.30 0.41
C ASN A 518 -18.00 -2.02 -0.16
N ASN A 519 -19.00 -2.86 0.16
CA ASN A 519 -20.38 -2.65 -0.30
C ASN A 519 -20.99 -1.37 0.28
N GLU A 520 -20.71 -1.02 1.53
CA GLU A 520 -21.21 0.20 2.16
C GLU A 520 -20.61 1.47 1.54
N LEU A 521 -19.32 1.45 1.18
CA LEU A 521 -18.68 2.55 0.44
C LEU A 521 -19.29 2.69 -0.96
N LYS A 522 -19.48 1.58 -1.68
CA LYS A 522 -20.08 1.56 -3.02
C LYS A 522 -21.55 2.01 -3.04
N LYS A 523 -22.31 1.78 -1.96
CA LYS A 523 -23.69 2.31 -1.84
C LYS A 523 -23.72 3.84 -1.82
N GLU A 524 -22.77 4.46 -1.14
CA GLU A 524 -22.65 5.93 -1.09
C GLU A 524 -22.02 6.49 -2.36
N VAL A 525 -21.15 5.70 -2.99
CA VAL A 525 -20.29 6.12 -4.09
C VAL A 525 -20.20 4.98 -5.09
N PRO A 526 -21.15 4.87 -6.02
CA PRO A 526 -21.23 3.70 -6.90
C PRO A 526 -19.94 3.38 -7.64
N HIS A 527 -19.15 4.40 -8.01
CA HIS A 527 -17.88 4.24 -8.71
C HIS A 527 -16.65 3.97 -7.82
N PHE A 528 -16.82 3.78 -6.52
CA PHE A 528 -15.71 3.59 -5.60
C PHE A 528 -14.95 2.28 -5.89
N ALA A 529 -13.65 2.38 -6.10
CA ALA A 529 -12.80 1.23 -6.38
C ALA A 529 -12.16 0.67 -5.10
N ALA A 530 -12.25 -0.65 -4.90
CA ALA A 530 -11.59 -1.36 -3.83
C ALA A 530 -10.46 -2.25 -4.39
N LEU A 531 -9.23 -1.97 -3.97
CA LEU A 531 -8.01 -2.72 -4.30
C LEU A 531 -7.61 -3.59 -3.10
N ALA A 532 -7.46 -4.90 -3.33
CA ALA A 532 -6.94 -5.80 -2.30
C ALA A 532 -5.44 -6.00 -2.43
N GLU A 533 -4.69 -5.82 -1.34
CA GLU A 533 -3.35 -6.36 -1.21
C GLU A 533 -3.39 -7.89 -1.06
N TYR A 534 -3.55 -8.59 -2.19
CA TYR A 534 -3.58 -10.04 -2.26
C TYR A 534 -2.56 -10.54 -3.29
N MET A 535 -1.64 -11.40 -2.84
CA MET A 535 -0.50 -11.88 -3.64
C MET A 535 -0.81 -13.14 -4.47
N LEU A 536 -2.09 -13.45 -4.67
CA LEU A 536 -2.64 -14.47 -5.57
C LEU A 536 -2.28 -15.95 -5.29
N TRP A 537 -1.71 -16.30 -4.14
CA TRP A 537 -1.25 -17.65 -3.77
C TRP A 537 -2.10 -18.82 -4.33
N ASP A 538 -3.20 -19.16 -3.66
CA ASP A 538 -4.09 -20.25 -4.06
C ASP A 538 -5.21 -19.79 -5.02
N ASN A 539 -5.05 -18.63 -5.66
CA ASN A 539 -6.01 -18.05 -6.61
C ASN A 539 -7.44 -17.91 -6.08
N PHE A 540 -7.62 -17.37 -4.88
CA PHE A 540 -8.92 -17.09 -4.25
C PHE A 540 -9.69 -15.92 -4.92
N PHE A 541 -9.72 -15.88 -6.26
CA PHE A 541 -10.32 -14.79 -7.04
C PHE A 541 -11.80 -14.60 -6.71
N LYS A 542 -12.54 -15.70 -6.54
CA LYS A 542 -13.97 -15.66 -6.21
C LYS A 542 -14.19 -15.00 -4.86
N GLU A 543 -13.42 -15.38 -3.86
CA GLU A 543 -13.56 -14.90 -2.49
C GLU A 543 -13.26 -13.40 -2.40
N TYR A 544 -12.15 -12.94 -3.00
CA TYR A 544 -11.81 -11.52 -2.99
C TYR A 544 -12.77 -10.68 -3.83
N HIS A 545 -13.14 -11.13 -5.02
CA HIS A 545 -14.03 -10.36 -5.90
C HIS A 545 -15.50 -10.45 -5.47
N SER A 546 -16.07 -11.66 -5.38
CA SER A 546 -17.51 -11.82 -5.17
C SER A 546 -17.93 -11.72 -3.71
N ASP A 547 -17.17 -12.29 -2.77
CA ASP A 547 -17.57 -12.30 -1.36
C ASP A 547 -17.15 -11.00 -0.66
N MET A 548 -15.96 -10.48 -1.02
CA MET A 548 -15.38 -9.28 -0.40
C MET A 548 -15.54 -8.00 -1.24
N ALA A 549 -16.13 -8.08 -2.44
CA ALA A 549 -16.44 -6.94 -3.30
C ALA A 549 -15.21 -6.08 -3.69
N PHE A 550 -14.04 -6.70 -3.85
CA PHE A 550 -12.87 -6.04 -4.44
C PHE A 550 -12.92 -6.01 -5.96
N ASP A 551 -12.51 -4.91 -6.56
CA ASP A 551 -12.54 -4.68 -8.01
C ASP A 551 -11.21 -5.03 -8.68
N LEU A 552 -10.14 -4.87 -7.92
CA LEU A 552 -8.76 -4.97 -8.36
C LEU A 552 -7.95 -5.73 -7.31
N LEU A 553 -7.08 -6.62 -7.77
CA LEU A 553 -6.13 -7.34 -6.91
C LEU A 553 -4.70 -6.83 -7.16
N TRP A 554 -3.88 -6.86 -6.11
CA TRP A 554 -2.48 -6.45 -6.17
C TRP A 554 -1.66 -7.29 -7.14
N GLY A 555 -1.74 -8.61 -7.05
CA GLY A 555 -0.92 -9.48 -7.88
C GLY A 555 0.40 -9.87 -7.21
N CYS A 556 1.18 -10.72 -7.88
CA CYS A 556 2.46 -11.23 -7.36
C CYS A 556 3.68 -10.73 -8.14
N ASP A 557 3.54 -9.70 -8.99
CA ASP A 557 4.61 -9.28 -9.91
C ASP A 557 5.92 -8.85 -9.23
N ILE A 558 5.86 -8.36 -7.98
CA ILE A 558 7.05 -7.96 -7.22
C ILE A 558 7.69 -9.16 -6.54
N ILE A 559 6.95 -9.89 -5.70
CA ILE A 559 7.49 -11.06 -4.99
C ILE A 559 8.05 -12.14 -5.94
N SER A 560 7.57 -12.18 -7.19
CA SER A 560 8.00 -13.13 -8.22
C SER A 560 8.64 -12.45 -9.44
N GLN A 561 9.26 -11.27 -9.32
CA GLN A 561 9.72 -10.48 -10.48
C GLN A 561 10.58 -11.28 -11.47
N TYR A 562 11.56 -12.06 -11.00
CA TYR A 562 12.41 -12.90 -11.87
C TYR A 562 11.64 -14.02 -12.60
N GLN A 563 10.44 -14.37 -12.14
CA GLN A 563 9.56 -15.36 -12.78
C GLN A 563 8.54 -14.72 -13.73
N LYS A 564 8.36 -13.38 -13.68
CA LYS A 564 7.42 -12.64 -14.52
C LYS A 564 7.96 -12.39 -15.93
N THR A 565 8.19 -13.49 -16.67
CA THR A 565 8.48 -13.49 -18.11
C THR A 565 7.29 -13.00 -18.93
N VAL A 566 7.50 -12.67 -20.20
CA VAL A 566 6.42 -12.30 -21.14
C VAL A 566 5.38 -13.42 -21.24
N SER A 567 5.83 -14.68 -21.34
CA SER A 567 4.90 -15.83 -21.34
C SER A 567 4.10 -15.93 -20.05
N ARG A 568 4.71 -15.67 -18.89
CA ARG A 568 3.99 -15.71 -17.62
C ARG A 568 2.91 -14.62 -17.53
N VAL A 569 3.17 -13.41 -18.04
CA VAL A 569 2.16 -12.35 -18.08
C VAL A 569 0.98 -12.74 -18.98
N VAL A 570 1.23 -13.40 -20.12
CA VAL A 570 0.18 -13.94 -20.99
C VAL A 570 -0.63 -15.02 -20.27
N GLU A 571 0.02 -15.95 -19.57
CA GLU A 571 -0.65 -16.97 -18.75
C GLU A 571 -1.52 -16.34 -17.63
N ASP A 572 -1.01 -15.32 -16.94
CA ASP A 572 -1.76 -14.60 -15.92
C ASP A 572 -3.02 -13.93 -16.52
N ASN A 573 -2.92 -13.38 -17.74
CA ASN A 573 -4.07 -12.81 -18.46
C ASN A 573 -5.09 -13.89 -18.84
N GLU A 574 -4.65 -15.07 -19.25
CA GLU A 574 -5.54 -16.21 -19.56
C GLU A 574 -6.28 -16.71 -18.32
N GLN A 575 -5.60 -16.79 -17.17
CA GLN A 575 -6.22 -17.18 -15.90
C GLN A 575 -7.29 -16.17 -15.44
N LEU A 576 -6.99 -14.87 -15.54
CA LEU A 576 -7.95 -13.82 -15.23
C LEU A 576 -9.16 -13.87 -16.17
N GLU A 577 -8.92 -14.06 -17.47
CA GLU A 577 -9.98 -14.20 -18.47
C GLU A 577 -10.90 -15.38 -18.15
N GLU A 578 -10.33 -16.54 -17.81
CA GLU A 578 -11.11 -17.74 -17.49
C GLU A 578 -12.03 -17.50 -16.28
N TYR A 579 -11.51 -16.84 -15.25
CA TYR A 579 -12.34 -16.43 -14.12
C TYR A 579 -13.44 -15.45 -14.54
N ASN A 580 -13.10 -14.40 -15.30
CA ASN A 580 -14.06 -13.38 -15.71
C ASN A 580 -15.13 -13.89 -16.69
N LYS A 581 -14.91 -15.00 -17.41
CA LYS A 581 -15.94 -15.71 -18.17
C LYS A 581 -17.04 -16.31 -17.29
N THR A 582 -16.72 -16.68 -16.05
CA THR A 582 -17.71 -17.21 -15.09
C THR A 582 -18.61 -16.12 -14.52
N ILE A 583 -18.16 -14.85 -14.60
CA ILE A 583 -18.89 -13.70 -14.09
C ILE A 583 -19.99 -13.31 -15.08
N GLY A 584 -21.22 -13.13 -14.60
CA GLY A 584 -22.35 -12.73 -15.43
C GLY A 584 -22.07 -11.46 -16.25
N LYS A 585 -22.68 -11.36 -17.44
CA LYS A 585 -22.41 -10.24 -18.39
C LYS A 585 -22.66 -8.84 -17.82
N ASN A 586 -23.60 -8.72 -16.87
CA ASN A 586 -23.98 -7.45 -16.26
C ASN A 586 -23.34 -7.23 -14.88
N LYS A 587 -22.31 -8.01 -14.53
CA LYS A 587 -21.55 -7.84 -13.29
C LYS A 587 -20.17 -7.29 -13.63
N GLU A 588 -19.67 -6.46 -12.74
CA GLU A 588 -18.30 -5.95 -12.77
C GLU A 588 -17.31 -7.11 -12.90
N LYS A 589 -16.29 -6.89 -13.73
CA LYS A 589 -15.20 -7.85 -13.93
C LYS A 589 -14.08 -7.51 -12.98
N MET A 590 -13.41 -8.53 -12.45
CA MET A 590 -12.22 -8.35 -11.64
C MET A 590 -11.04 -7.98 -12.54
N SER A 591 -10.12 -7.17 -12.03
CA SER A 591 -8.81 -6.97 -12.64
C SER A 591 -7.68 -7.29 -11.66
N ILE A 592 -6.47 -7.39 -12.17
CA ILE A 592 -5.24 -7.62 -11.40
C ILE A 592 -4.21 -6.62 -11.89
N LEU A 593 -3.58 -5.86 -11.00
CA LEU A 593 -2.53 -4.92 -11.39
C LEU A 593 -1.39 -5.64 -12.12
N LYS A 594 -0.76 -4.95 -13.06
CA LYS A 594 0.61 -5.24 -13.50
C LYS A 594 1.53 -4.34 -12.66
N ILE A 595 2.21 -4.90 -11.67
CA ILE A 595 3.01 -4.08 -10.75
C ILE A 595 4.44 -3.90 -11.27
N TYR A 596 4.73 -2.71 -11.79
CA TYR A 596 6.09 -2.28 -12.14
C TYR A 596 6.96 -2.22 -10.88
N ASN A 597 6.50 -1.51 -9.86
CA ASN A 597 7.13 -1.42 -8.54
C ASN A 597 6.07 -1.24 -7.45
N ASN A 598 6.43 -1.52 -6.21
CA ASN A 598 5.63 -1.17 -5.03
C ASN A 598 6.55 -0.86 -3.84
N GLN A 599 5.97 -0.46 -2.71
CA GLN A 599 6.72 -0.10 -1.51
C GLN A 599 7.45 -1.28 -0.84
N ASP A 600 7.05 -2.52 -1.13
CA ASP A 600 7.59 -3.72 -0.49
C ASP A 600 8.80 -4.31 -1.23
N GLY A 601 9.03 -3.90 -2.49
CA GLY A 601 10.09 -4.45 -3.34
C GLY A 601 11.51 -4.28 -2.77
N GLU A 602 11.70 -3.32 -1.87
CA GLU A 602 12.96 -3.00 -1.20
C GLU A 602 13.23 -3.82 0.08
N PHE A 603 12.23 -4.53 0.62
CA PHE A 603 12.44 -5.37 1.81
C PHE A 603 13.47 -6.45 1.51
N ARG A 604 14.38 -6.68 2.47
CA ARG A 604 15.48 -7.65 2.31
C ARG A 604 14.99 -9.04 1.93
N GLU A 605 13.87 -9.46 2.51
CA GLU A 605 13.25 -10.75 2.29
C GLU A 605 12.62 -10.87 0.89
N ILE A 606 12.27 -9.75 0.26
CA ILE A 606 11.74 -9.69 -1.11
C ILE A 606 12.89 -9.41 -2.06
N ASN A 607 13.49 -8.21 -1.99
CA ASN A 607 14.60 -7.73 -2.80
C ASN A 607 14.34 -7.97 -4.30
N GLN A 608 13.25 -7.38 -4.80
CA GLN A 608 12.76 -7.54 -6.17
C GLN A 608 12.26 -6.20 -6.75
N TYR A 609 12.95 -5.10 -6.45
CA TYR A 609 12.66 -3.79 -7.03
C TYR A 609 13.24 -3.66 -8.47
N PRO A 610 12.68 -2.82 -9.36
CA PRO A 610 13.12 -2.69 -10.75
C PRO A 610 14.57 -2.27 -10.93
N GLY A 611 15.13 -1.48 -10.01
CA GLY A 611 16.53 -1.03 -10.05
C GLY A 611 17.56 -2.15 -10.14
N GLN A 612 17.23 -3.36 -9.67
CA GLN A 612 18.10 -4.54 -9.78
C GLN A 612 18.20 -5.10 -11.21
N LEU A 613 17.26 -4.73 -12.09
CA LEU A 613 17.21 -5.23 -13.47
C LEU A 613 18.22 -4.53 -14.40
N GLY A 614 18.90 -3.50 -13.89
CA GLY A 614 19.62 -2.54 -14.72
C GLY A 614 18.67 -1.62 -15.49
N GLU A 615 19.18 -0.53 -16.04
CA GLU A 615 18.36 0.51 -16.69
C GLU A 615 17.53 -0.07 -17.85
N ALA A 616 18.14 -0.87 -18.73
CA ALA A 616 17.45 -1.48 -19.85
C ALA A 616 16.39 -2.50 -19.39
N GLY A 617 16.67 -3.29 -18.35
CA GLY A 617 15.73 -4.26 -17.79
C GLY A 617 14.53 -3.60 -17.10
N ALA A 618 14.78 -2.51 -16.38
CA ALA A 618 13.75 -1.67 -15.81
C ALA A 618 12.87 -1.05 -16.91
N LEU A 619 13.45 -0.52 -17.99
CA LEU A 619 12.68 0.02 -19.11
C LEU A 619 11.87 -1.08 -19.83
N PHE A 620 12.45 -2.27 -20.01
CA PHE A 620 11.76 -3.40 -20.64
C PHE A 620 10.60 -3.93 -19.78
N LYS A 621 10.71 -3.90 -18.44
CA LYS A 621 9.60 -4.22 -17.55
C LYS A 621 8.42 -3.26 -17.77
N TRP A 622 8.68 -1.97 -17.92
CA TRP A 622 7.65 -0.97 -18.24
C TRP A 622 7.04 -1.24 -19.63
N PHE A 623 7.90 -1.41 -20.63
CA PHE A 623 7.49 -1.74 -22.01
C PHE A 623 6.58 -2.97 -22.07
N LYS A 624 7.01 -4.11 -21.51
CA LYS A 624 6.25 -5.36 -21.63
C LYS A 624 4.86 -5.26 -20.98
N PHE A 625 4.72 -4.55 -19.85
CA PHE A 625 3.41 -4.37 -19.23
C PHE A 625 2.45 -3.53 -20.08
N LYS A 626 2.98 -2.61 -20.88
CA LYS A 626 2.23 -1.79 -21.84
C LYS A 626 1.94 -2.50 -23.17
N PHE A 627 2.73 -3.50 -23.53
CA PHE A 627 2.66 -4.19 -24.83
C PHE A 627 2.10 -5.62 -24.78
N ILE A 628 1.63 -6.07 -23.61
CA ILE A 628 1.00 -7.38 -23.41
C ILE A 628 -0.41 -7.18 -22.86
N PRO A 629 -1.36 -6.67 -23.66
CA PRO A 629 -2.75 -6.56 -23.21
C PRO A 629 -3.42 -7.93 -23.11
N GLY A 630 -4.33 -8.05 -22.13
CA GLY A 630 -5.09 -9.29 -21.91
C GLY A 630 -6.32 -9.45 -22.81
N GLY A 631 -6.86 -8.34 -23.33
CA GLY A 631 -8.15 -8.27 -24.01
C GLY A 631 -9.29 -7.88 -23.07
N GLU A 632 -10.52 -7.89 -23.59
CA GLU A 632 -11.72 -7.34 -22.91
C GLU A 632 -11.95 -7.95 -21.50
N LEU A 633 -11.72 -9.25 -21.33
CA LEU A 633 -11.99 -9.98 -20.09
C LEU A 633 -10.78 -10.09 -19.15
N SER A 634 -9.65 -9.51 -19.52
CA SER A 634 -8.42 -9.55 -18.70
C SER A 634 -7.60 -8.27 -18.88
N SER A 635 -8.30 -7.15 -19.05
CA SER A 635 -7.68 -5.82 -19.08
C SER A 635 -7.08 -5.48 -17.72
N ARG A 636 -5.82 -5.02 -17.70
CA ARG A 636 -5.06 -4.80 -16.47
C ARG A 636 -4.40 -3.42 -16.45
N PRO A 637 -4.67 -2.58 -15.44
CA PRO A 637 -3.92 -1.34 -15.23
C PRO A 637 -2.48 -1.64 -14.77
N VAL A 638 -1.58 -0.66 -14.96
CA VAL A 638 -0.18 -0.74 -14.54
C VAL A 638 0.07 0.16 -13.33
N MET A 639 0.72 -0.36 -12.29
CA MET A 639 1.13 0.40 -11.11
C MET A 639 2.64 0.64 -11.09
N PHE A 640 3.06 1.85 -10.74
CA PHE A 640 4.47 2.22 -10.49
C PHE A 640 4.59 3.16 -9.29
N VAL A 641 5.80 3.36 -8.79
CA VAL A 641 6.11 4.18 -7.61
C VAL A 641 6.79 5.46 -8.05
N ASP A 642 6.62 6.54 -7.28
CA ASP A 642 7.42 7.74 -7.46
C ASP A 642 8.93 7.46 -7.54
N GLY A 643 9.61 8.11 -8.48
CA GLY A 643 11.04 7.92 -8.72
C GLY A 643 11.36 6.85 -9.76
N ASP A 644 10.47 5.91 -10.02
CA ASP A 644 10.64 4.89 -11.06
C ASP A 644 10.84 5.52 -12.43
N GLU A 645 10.13 6.60 -12.75
CA GLU A 645 10.21 7.31 -14.03
C GLU A 645 11.58 7.95 -14.28
N SER A 646 12.39 8.07 -13.22
CA SER A 646 13.75 8.61 -13.25
C SER A 646 14.82 7.54 -12.97
N PHE A 647 14.42 6.26 -13.00
CA PHE A 647 15.24 5.11 -12.66
C PHE A 647 15.89 5.23 -11.26
N THR A 648 15.15 5.77 -10.30
CA THR A 648 15.57 5.76 -8.89
C THR A 648 15.53 4.31 -8.39
N LYS A 649 16.66 3.82 -7.84
CA LYS A 649 16.79 2.38 -7.53
C LYS A 649 16.02 1.97 -6.29
N THR A 650 16.14 2.75 -5.23
CA THR A 650 15.54 2.49 -3.92
C THR A 650 15.24 3.81 -3.22
N GLY A 651 14.45 3.78 -2.15
CA GLY A 651 14.23 4.89 -1.24
C GLY A 651 12.79 5.03 -0.77
N ILE A 652 11.82 4.39 -1.43
CA ILE A 652 10.42 4.58 -1.07
C ILE A 652 10.15 4.08 0.35
N GLU A 653 10.70 2.93 0.75
CA GLU A 653 10.48 2.32 2.07
C GLU A 653 10.92 3.29 3.19
N SER A 654 12.15 3.81 3.07
CA SER A 654 12.73 4.73 4.05
C SER A 654 11.91 6.01 4.22
N VAL A 655 11.31 6.50 3.14
CA VAL A 655 10.52 7.73 3.11
C VAL A 655 9.20 7.55 3.84
N ILE A 656 8.56 6.39 3.72
CA ILE A 656 7.31 6.10 4.46
C ILE A 656 7.56 6.06 5.95
N GLY A 657 8.67 5.45 6.36
CA GLY A 657 9.04 5.33 7.76
C GLY A 657 9.41 6.66 8.40
N ALA A 658 10.35 7.39 7.77
CA ALA A 658 11.00 8.54 8.39
C ALA A 658 10.32 9.89 8.12
N GLU A 659 9.28 9.93 7.27
CA GLU A 659 8.64 11.18 6.81
C GLU A 659 9.67 12.18 6.25
N GLU A 660 10.55 11.71 5.35
CA GLU A 660 11.60 12.52 4.74
C GLU A 660 11.48 12.60 3.21
N SER A 661 12.11 13.60 2.61
CA SER A 661 12.18 13.72 1.15
C SER A 661 12.97 12.59 0.50
N MET A 662 12.46 12.05 -0.61
CA MET A 662 13.10 10.96 -1.34
C MET A 662 14.27 11.44 -2.20
N LYS A 663 15.41 10.75 -2.09
CA LYS A 663 16.52 10.92 -3.04
C LYS A 663 16.16 10.28 -4.37
N ARG A 664 16.39 11.00 -5.47
CA ARG A 664 16.03 10.54 -6.82
C ARG A 664 17.23 10.60 -7.74
N ASN A 665 17.24 9.72 -8.73
CA ASN A 665 18.23 9.76 -9.80
C ASN A 665 17.82 10.79 -10.87
N ASP A 666 18.79 11.44 -11.49
CA ASP A 666 18.55 12.46 -12.51
C ASP A 666 18.68 11.86 -13.93
N ASN A 667 17.99 10.74 -14.18
CA ASN A 667 18.09 10.03 -15.46
C ASN A 667 17.02 10.48 -16.47
N TYR A 668 17.30 11.58 -17.16
CA TYR A 668 16.37 12.17 -18.13
C TYR A 668 16.23 11.35 -19.42
N GLU A 669 17.30 10.70 -19.89
CA GLU A 669 17.24 9.84 -21.08
C GLU A 669 16.36 8.60 -20.86
N PHE A 670 16.40 8.03 -19.65
CA PHE A 670 15.48 6.96 -19.26
C PHE A 670 14.03 7.45 -19.26
N PHE A 671 13.77 8.61 -18.63
CA PHE A 671 12.44 9.20 -18.55
C PHE A 671 11.83 9.41 -19.94
N GLU A 672 12.59 9.96 -20.89
CA GLU A 672 12.10 10.24 -22.24
C GLU A 672 11.52 9.00 -22.92
N LYS A 673 12.18 7.86 -22.78
CA LYS A 673 11.68 6.58 -23.31
C LYS A 673 10.54 6.00 -22.48
N PHE A 674 10.63 6.08 -21.15
CA PHE A 674 9.58 5.62 -20.23
C PHE A 674 8.24 6.31 -20.54
N ASP A 675 8.28 7.63 -20.70
CA ASP A 675 7.15 8.49 -21.04
C ASP A 675 6.62 8.22 -22.45
N ALA A 676 7.50 8.10 -23.45
CA ALA A 676 7.10 7.79 -24.83
C ALA A 676 6.42 6.43 -24.97
N ILE A 677 6.89 5.40 -24.26
CA ILE A 677 6.23 4.08 -24.22
C ILE A 677 4.80 4.22 -23.70
N ASN A 678 4.62 5.00 -22.63
CA ASN A 678 3.30 5.22 -22.05
C ASN A 678 2.36 5.94 -23.02
N ARG A 679 2.82 7.04 -23.64
CA ARG A 679 2.03 7.79 -24.62
C ARG A 679 1.71 6.98 -25.86
N PHE A 680 2.64 6.18 -26.36
CA PHE A 680 2.38 5.28 -27.48
C PHE A 680 1.27 4.29 -27.15
N ALA A 681 1.37 3.60 -26.00
CA ALA A 681 0.38 2.62 -25.59
C ALA A 681 -1.01 3.24 -25.35
N LEU A 682 -1.05 4.41 -24.70
CA LEU A 682 -2.29 5.14 -24.41
C LEU A 682 -3.06 5.60 -25.66
N ASN A 683 -2.38 5.71 -26.80
CA ASN A 683 -2.98 6.17 -28.06
C ASN A 683 -3.06 5.08 -29.14
N ASN A 684 -2.84 3.82 -28.76
CA ASN A 684 -2.87 2.70 -29.69
C ASN A 684 -4.03 1.73 -29.38
N ASP A 685 -5.08 1.76 -30.20
CA ASP A 685 -6.29 0.94 -30.01
C ASP A 685 -6.00 -0.57 -29.87
N VAL A 686 -4.99 -1.08 -30.59
CA VAL A 686 -4.60 -2.49 -30.52
C VAL A 686 -4.00 -2.83 -29.16
N LEU A 687 -3.24 -1.92 -28.55
CA LEU A 687 -2.68 -2.13 -27.20
C LEU A 687 -3.72 -1.92 -26.10
N LEU A 688 -4.77 -1.12 -26.34
CA LEU A 688 -5.82 -0.88 -25.36
C LEU A 688 -6.88 -1.99 -25.33
N ASN A 689 -7.22 -2.54 -26.50
CA ASN A 689 -8.36 -3.45 -26.65
C ASN A 689 -7.97 -4.84 -27.18
N GLY A 690 -6.74 -5.00 -27.67
CA GLY A 690 -6.28 -6.25 -28.25
C GLY A 690 -5.83 -7.28 -27.22
N LYS A 691 -5.39 -8.43 -27.74
CA LYS A 691 -4.89 -9.56 -26.95
C LYS A 691 -3.53 -9.99 -27.45
N ALA A 692 -2.58 -10.15 -26.54
CA ALA A 692 -1.25 -10.66 -26.84
C ALA A 692 -1.21 -12.19 -26.94
N LYS A 693 -0.45 -12.70 -27.90
CA LYS A 693 -0.19 -14.13 -28.09
C LYS A 693 1.27 -14.38 -28.46
N ILE A 694 1.92 -15.31 -27.76
CA ILE A 694 3.29 -15.73 -28.06
C ILE A 694 3.36 -16.38 -29.45
N VAL A 695 4.35 -15.97 -30.24
CA VAL A 695 4.62 -16.50 -31.58
C VAL A 695 5.93 -17.30 -31.59
N GLY A 696 6.99 -16.73 -31.01
CA GLY A 696 8.28 -17.39 -30.86
C GLY A 696 8.79 -17.27 -29.42
N ASN A 697 9.39 -18.32 -28.89
CA ASN A 697 10.02 -18.30 -27.57
C ASN A 697 11.18 -19.30 -27.56
N ASN A 698 12.34 -18.87 -27.07
CA ASN A 698 13.43 -19.73 -26.66
C ASN A 698 13.87 -19.37 -25.23
N LYS A 699 13.29 -20.10 -24.27
CA LYS A 699 13.49 -19.91 -22.83
C LYS A 699 14.96 -20.01 -22.39
N ASP A 700 15.78 -20.80 -23.10
CA ASP A 700 17.20 -20.95 -22.76
C ASP A 700 17.98 -19.67 -23.06
N THR A 701 17.62 -18.98 -24.15
CA THR A 701 18.33 -17.78 -24.63
C THR A 701 17.74 -16.48 -24.12
N GLY A 702 16.44 -16.43 -23.81
CA GLY A 702 15.71 -15.18 -23.55
C GLY A 702 15.06 -14.56 -24.80
N PHE A 703 15.19 -15.18 -25.97
CA PHE A 703 14.48 -14.74 -27.17
C PHE A 703 12.97 -14.94 -27.02
N ILE A 704 12.19 -13.90 -27.32
CA ILE A 704 10.73 -13.99 -27.38
C ILE A 704 10.14 -13.06 -28.45
N SER A 705 9.05 -13.50 -29.06
CA SER A 705 8.22 -12.66 -29.92
C SER A 705 6.74 -12.93 -29.68
N TRP A 706 5.93 -11.89 -29.80
CA TRP A 706 4.48 -11.98 -29.63
C TRP A 706 3.76 -11.07 -30.60
N LEU A 707 2.52 -11.42 -30.88
CA LEU A 707 1.59 -10.68 -31.71
C LEU A 707 0.45 -10.16 -30.83
N VAL A 708 0.12 -8.88 -30.95
CA VAL A 708 -1.07 -8.28 -30.36
C VAL A 708 -2.07 -8.05 -31.47
N THR A 709 -3.24 -8.68 -31.34
CA THR A 709 -4.33 -8.56 -32.30
C THR A 709 -5.57 -7.96 -31.67
N SER A 710 -6.30 -7.14 -32.42
CA SER A 710 -7.61 -6.61 -32.05
C SER A 710 -8.63 -6.97 -33.13
N GLU A 711 -9.81 -7.44 -32.74
CA GLU A 711 -10.90 -7.73 -33.69
C GLU A 711 -11.41 -6.47 -34.39
N ASN A 712 -11.16 -5.29 -33.80
CA ASN A 712 -11.62 -4.00 -34.28
C ASN A 712 -10.63 -3.32 -35.24
N SER A 713 -9.45 -3.91 -35.47
CA SER A 713 -8.38 -3.30 -36.26
C SER A 713 -7.78 -4.27 -37.28
N LYS A 714 -7.48 -3.76 -38.48
CA LYS A 714 -6.62 -4.47 -39.45
C LYS A 714 -5.13 -4.30 -39.17
N GLU A 715 -4.80 -3.27 -38.40
CA GLU A 715 -3.46 -3.00 -37.90
C GLU A 715 -3.24 -3.78 -36.62
N ASN A 716 -2.09 -4.44 -36.52
CA ASN A 716 -1.69 -5.26 -35.39
C ASN A 716 -0.24 -4.94 -35.04
N ILE A 717 0.20 -5.38 -33.85
CA ILE A 717 1.56 -5.14 -33.38
C ILE A 717 2.28 -6.47 -33.23
N PHE A 718 3.46 -6.58 -33.85
CA PHE A 718 4.36 -7.70 -33.65
C PHE A 718 5.61 -7.22 -32.92
N VAL A 719 5.94 -7.84 -31.79
CA VAL A 719 7.09 -7.45 -30.98
C VAL A 719 8.11 -8.58 -30.98
N VAL A 720 9.39 -8.20 -31.06
CA VAL A 720 10.54 -9.09 -30.89
C VAL A 720 11.42 -8.55 -29.78
N ALA A 721 11.84 -9.40 -28.84
CA ALA A 721 12.68 -8.98 -27.73
C ALA A 721 13.65 -10.06 -27.25
N ASN A 722 14.69 -9.60 -26.54
CA ASN A 722 15.40 -10.40 -25.56
C ASN A 722 14.81 -10.06 -24.18
N GLU A 723 14.03 -10.97 -23.58
CA GLU A 723 13.33 -10.69 -22.32
C GLU A 723 14.22 -10.77 -21.07
N LYS A 724 15.45 -11.26 -21.21
CA LYS A 724 16.39 -11.33 -20.09
C LYS A 724 16.92 -9.93 -19.75
N PRO A 725 16.85 -9.50 -18.49
CA PRO A 725 17.41 -8.21 -18.06
C PRO A 725 18.93 -8.27 -17.99
N PRO A 726 19.66 -7.14 -18.19
CA PRO A 726 21.11 -7.09 -18.04
C PRO A 726 21.60 -7.72 -16.73
N THR A 727 20.92 -7.41 -15.64
CA THR A 727 21.14 -7.98 -14.31
C THR A 727 19.81 -8.44 -13.72
N GLU A 728 19.81 -9.40 -12.80
CA GLU A 728 18.63 -9.73 -12.01
C GLU A 728 19.02 -10.48 -10.74
N VAL A 729 18.11 -10.47 -9.76
CA VAL A 729 18.24 -11.28 -8.55
C VAL A 729 17.25 -12.42 -8.62
N THR A 730 17.76 -13.64 -8.54
CA THR A 730 16.99 -14.89 -8.58
C THR A 730 17.11 -15.65 -7.26
N ARG A 731 16.35 -16.74 -7.13
CA ARG A 731 16.50 -17.69 -6.04
C ARG A 731 16.92 -19.05 -6.56
N ASN A 732 17.97 -19.63 -5.96
CA ASN A 732 18.39 -20.99 -6.30
C ASN A 732 17.45 -22.05 -5.69
N SER A 733 17.72 -23.33 -5.95
CA SER A 733 16.92 -24.45 -5.42
C SER A 733 16.92 -24.57 -3.89
N ALA A 734 17.88 -23.94 -3.20
CA ALA A 734 17.92 -23.85 -1.75
C ALA A 734 17.21 -22.59 -1.20
N GLY A 735 16.65 -21.75 -2.08
CA GLY A 735 15.98 -20.49 -1.73
C GLY A 735 16.93 -19.33 -1.49
N GLU A 736 18.24 -19.51 -1.72
CA GLU A 736 19.26 -18.48 -1.54
C GLU A 736 19.21 -17.47 -2.68
N VAL A 737 19.49 -16.21 -2.35
CA VAL A 737 19.52 -15.08 -3.28
C VAL A 737 20.78 -15.15 -4.16
N VAL A 738 20.61 -15.03 -5.48
CA VAL A 738 21.70 -15.10 -6.45
C VAL A 738 21.59 -13.96 -7.46
N ASP A 739 22.65 -13.18 -7.61
CA ASP A 739 22.80 -12.18 -8.66
C ASP A 739 23.18 -12.84 -9.99
N VAL A 740 22.49 -12.48 -11.06
CA VAL A 740 22.69 -13.02 -12.41
C VAL A 740 22.98 -11.88 -13.37
N GLU A 741 23.98 -12.05 -14.23
CA GLU A 741 24.26 -11.18 -15.36
C GLU A 741 23.94 -11.91 -16.67
N ASN A 742 23.08 -11.31 -17.50
CA ASN A 742 22.69 -11.91 -18.78
C ASN A 742 23.44 -11.29 -19.95
N GLN A 743 23.56 -12.05 -21.03
CA GLN A 743 24.34 -11.69 -22.21
C GLN A 743 23.46 -11.50 -23.44
N ALA A 744 24.01 -10.82 -24.45
CA ALA A 744 23.37 -10.67 -25.74
C ALA A 744 23.16 -12.02 -26.43
N ILE A 745 22.10 -12.10 -27.22
CA ILE A 745 21.80 -13.23 -28.10
C ILE A 745 22.12 -12.84 -29.54
N TYR A 746 22.56 -13.81 -30.35
CA TYR A 746 23.08 -13.57 -31.69
C TYR A 746 22.38 -14.43 -32.73
N ASN A 747 22.34 -13.92 -33.97
CA ASN A 747 21.84 -14.65 -35.15
C ASN A 747 20.43 -15.21 -34.95
N ILE A 748 19.53 -14.37 -34.45
CA ILE A 748 18.15 -14.72 -34.18
C ILE A 748 17.32 -14.50 -35.45
N GLU A 749 16.47 -15.47 -35.78
CA GLU A 749 15.47 -15.35 -36.84
C GLU A 749 14.08 -15.64 -36.24
N THR A 750 13.08 -14.85 -36.64
CA THR A 750 11.69 -15.11 -36.27
C THR A 750 10.76 -14.95 -37.46
N LEU A 751 9.83 -15.90 -37.58
CA LEU A 751 8.81 -15.90 -38.62
C LEU A 751 7.64 -15.05 -38.15
N VAL A 752 7.28 -14.04 -38.95
CA VAL A 752 6.00 -13.33 -38.77
C VAL A 752 4.89 -14.29 -39.23
N PRO A 753 3.80 -14.48 -38.46
CA PRO A 753 2.77 -15.46 -38.83
C PRO A 753 2.24 -15.21 -40.25
N ARG A 754 1.95 -16.28 -40.98
CA ARG A 754 1.72 -16.22 -42.44
C ARG A 754 0.57 -15.30 -42.85
N ASP A 755 -0.42 -15.17 -41.97
CA ASP A 755 -1.60 -14.32 -42.17
C ASP A 755 -1.31 -12.83 -42.03
N PHE A 756 -0.07 -12.44 -41.70
CA PHE A 756 0.33 -11.05 -41.51
C PHE A 756 1.53 -10.66 -42.39
N SER A 757 1.61 -9.38 -42.72
CA SER A 757 2.76 -8.75 -43.39
C SER A 757 3.24 -7.54 -42.59
N VAL A 758 4.54 -7.44 -42.38
CA VAL A 758 5.18 -6.26 -41.78
C VAL A 758 5.12 -5.09 -42.75
N VAL A 759 4.76 -3.92 -42.25
CA VAL A 759 4.64 -2.69 -43.05
C VAL A 759 5.63 -1.62 -42.60
N SER A 760 5.94 -1.58 -41.30
CA SER A 760 6.85 -0.60 -40.72
C SER A 760 7.36 -1.06 -39.35
N GLU A 761 8.42 -0.41 -38.89
CA GLU A 761 8.94 -0.50 -37.53
C GLU A 761 8.70 0.83 -36.80
N TYR A 762 8.26 0.77 -35.55
CA TYR A 762 8.21 1.94 -34.67
C TYR A 762 9.53 2.09 -33.94
N VAL A 763 10.22 3.21 -34.16
CA VAL A 763 11.53 3.50 -33.57
C VAL A 763 11.45 4.78 -32.76
N PHE A 764 11.99 4.76 -31.54
CA PHE A 764 12.08 5.93 -30.69
C PHE A 764 12.96 7.01 -31.33
N ASP A 765 12.37 8.18 -31.56
CA ASP A 765 12.99 9.37 -32.12
C ASP A 765 13.42 10.31 -30.99
N ARG A 766 14.73 10.55 -30.87
CA ARG A 766 15.31 11.41 -29.83
C ARG A 766 15.04 12.90 -30.06
N GLU A 767 14.70 13.32 -31.27
CA GLU A 767 14.40 14.72 -31.55
C GLU A 767 12.95 15.06 -31.19
N GLU A 768 12.03 14.18 -31.55
CA GLU A 768 10.59 14.33 -31.24
C GLU A 768 10.22 13.83 -29.84
N LEU A 769 11.11 13.06 -29.20
CA LEU A 769 10.89 12.37 -27.93
C LEU A 769 9.65 11.46 -28.00
N ASP A 770 9.47 10.76 -29.11
CA ASP A 770 8.31 9.91 -29.39
C ASP A 770 8.68 8.74 -30.31
N PHE A 771 7.78 7.77 -30.48
CA PHE A 771 7.95 6.72 -31.48
C PHE A 771 7.54 7.21 -32.87
N SER A 772 8.44 7.04 -33.83
CA SER A 772 8.20 7.35 -35.25
C SER A 772 8.08 6.08 -36.08
N GLU A 773 7.19 6.09 -37.06
CA GLU A 773 7.01 4.98 -38.00
C GLU A 773 8.07 5.02 -39.11
N LYS A 774 8.82 3.93 -39.29
CA LYS A 774 9.81 3.74 -40.36
C LYS A 774 9.33 2.64 -41.29
N THR A 775 9.00 2.98 -42.53
CA THR A 775 8.53 2.03 -43.55
C THR A 775 9.63 1.16 -44.15
N GLU A 776 10.88 1.62 -44.09
CA GLU A 776 12.04 0.84 -44.53
C GLU A 776 12.49 -0.13 -43.43
N VAL A 777 12.02 -1.38 -43.52
CA VAL A 777 12.35 -2.45 -42.55
C VAL A 777 13.49 -3.31 -43.10
N ASN A 778 14.72 -2.89 -42.82
CA ASN A 778 15.94 -3.46 -43.43
C ASN A 778 16.26 -4.91 -43.01
N ASN A 779 15.69 -5.36 -41.89
CA ASN A 779 15.91 -6.69 -41.34
C ASN A 779 14.83 -7.71 -41.71
N LEU A 780 13.93 -7.36 -42.64
CA LEU A 780 12.85 -8.21 -43.14
C LEU A 780 13.20 -8.84 -44.48
N SER A 781 13.10 -10.16 -44.58
CA SER A 781 13.19 -10.91 -45.84
C SER A 781 12.24 -12.11 -45.81
N ASP A 782 11.47 -12.36 -46.87
CA ASP A 782 10.53 -13.49 -46.98
C ASP A 782 9.62 -13.70 -45.75
N ASN A 783 9.07 -12.60 -45.19
CA ASN A 783 8.24 -12.59 -43.97
C ASN A 783 8.96 -13.09 -42.70
N LYS A 784 10.30 -13.03 -42.70
CA LYS A 784 11.18 -13.36 -41.57
C LYS A 784 11.97 -12.13 -41.17
N LEU A 785 12.07 -11.91 -39.87
CA LEU A 785 12.91 -10.86 -39.29
C LEU A 785 14.20 -11.50 -38.78
N TYR A 786 15.34 -10.92 -39.16
CA TYR A 786 16.67 -11.38 -38.77
C TYR A 786 17.39 -10.34 -37.90
N PHE A 787 17.95 -10.78 -36.78
CA PHE A 787 18.71 -9.93 -35.87
C PHE A 787 20.10 -10.53 -35.67
N GLU A 788 21.13 -9.79 -36.08
CA GLU A 788 22.52 -10.18 -35.86
C GLU A 788 22.83 -10.25 -34.35
N LYS A 789 22.28 -9.30 -33.58
CA LYS A 789 22.44 -9.18 -32.13
C LYS A 789 21.20 -8.57 -31.49
N LEU A 790 20.78 -9.12 -30.35
CA LEU A 790 19.82 -8.51 -29.43
C LEU A 790 20.46 -8.44 -28.03
N GLU A 791 20.72 -7.22 -27.55
CA GLU A 791 21.19 -6.98 -26.18
C GLU A 791 20.14 -7.44 -25.15
N PRO A 792 20.53 -7.74 -23.90
CA PRO A 792 19.56 -7.96 -22.83
C PRO A 792 18.54 -6.83 -22.78
N SER A 793 17.25 -7.17 -22.72
CA SER A 793 16.13 -6.22 -22.72
C SER A 793 15.96 -5.35 -23.96
N ALA A 794 16.66 -5.65 -25.06
CA ALA A 794 16.38 -5.03 -26.35
C ALA A 794 15.01 -5.49 -26.88
N PHE A 795 14.25 -4.57 -27.46
CA PHE A 795 12.95 -4.84 -28.07
C PHE A 795 12.75 -4.04 -29.36
N HIS A 796 11.99 -4.61 -30.28
CA HIS A 796 11.62 -4.04 -31.58
C HIS A 796 10.10 -4.15 -31.78
N ILE A 797 9.48 -3.09 -32.29
CA ILE A 797 8.02 -2.98 -32.43
C ILE A 797 7.68 -2.85 -33.91
N TYR A 798 6.95 -3.80 -34.46
CA TYR A 798 6.55 -3.81 -35.86
C TYR A 798 5.05 -3.62 -36.00
N LYS A 799 4.66 -2.76 -36.94
CA LYS A 799 3.29 -2.70 -37.44
C LYS A 799 3.09 -3.81 -38.46
N VAL A 800 2.05 -4.62 -38.26
CA VAL A 800 1.70 -5.69 -39.20
C VAL A 800 0.23 -5.60 -39.60
N LEU A 801 -0.07 -5.95 -40.85
CA LEU A 801 -1.43 -5.98 -41.39
C LEU A 801 -1.86 -7.41 -41.67
N THR A 802 -3.13 -7.72 -41.41
CA THR A 802 -3.75 -8.98 -41.84
C THR A 802 -3.79 -9.05 -43.37
N LYS A 803 -3.27 -10.13 -43.96
CA LYS A 803 -3.32 -10.40 -45.40
C LYS A 803 -4.77 -10.71 -45.82
N ILE A 804 -5.17 -10.18 -46.97
CA ILE A 804 -6.48 -10.39 -47.59
C ILE A 804 -6.48 -11.69 -48.40
#